data_AF-A0A948DIF0-F1
#
_entry.id   AF-A0A948DIF0-F1
#
_cell.length_a   1.000
_cell.length_b   1.000
_cell.length_c   1.000
_cell.angle_alpha   90.00
_cell.angle_beta   90.00
_cell.angle_gamma   90.00
#
_symmetry.space_group_name_H-M   'P 1'
#
loop_
_entity.id
_entity.type
_entity.pdbx_description
1 polymer ?
#
loop_
_entity_poly.entity_id
_entity_poly.type
_entity_poly.pdbx_seq_one_letter_code
_entity_poly.pdbx_strand_id
1 'polypeptide(L)'
;MIKITKAALLSMLCLAISAIAGFAAVPTITNVDVTSITNNSVIITWQTSGEASTSGIDYGISTSSDYSYVDPATNPSSGGTYTQNHYLLLEGLSPGVKYYYKVKSTNADGTTYSSEDNFTTLVPPTGTYLFSFAIVADIQYANGKANTTGARGRPYSLCQTTLNSATSEINEKAPDFTIVIGDMTEASFTDVSGQILTQVKPSLDTLTGQNLTSDNFNYYPIPGNHDKLATYAATNWITGNLGPLSNNRYGYGAGNVNTNSVFNYSFDYRGYHFVMMDSVGNPASNATGEANLTWLNNDLNANSGKKTFIFSHYPTYKVFDYLPAGIPYPEETVGGNTVPFNINNATAFNSTIDSYASNIAAIFSGHVHDNFKSTITLGSNTIPISRVASIVQFPIGYSIVKVYSNGYMQTFYKVRGNGISETARQLITDEGGFPGSVWQEIWLGPSSSRNYSHTFATISTNAPTLTITAPTTGSNVSGSVNVTGIATGETTLARIELSLDSTFLVTLEASGTTYNFTFPLNSTSFANGSHTITARAYDIAGSNASTSVTVTSANTVPLSMVISPNGGETLLGGSTRAIQWSASGSLATNPISLYYSTNSGASYPNTIATGLSNSGSYTWTVPDISSSTVRVKIIAAGTSSNGSDESNANFTINLSDTTGPTVAIDRLMADITADNTPTLTGIATDERSTISTIECKVDDGSWVTATILDGTSNTSSEGFYFTIPNALSTGYHTLYARAYDAYGRVGAEVSYRFYVTRSKPSLEITLDGQTVYSGDAISATPSVEGTLISAVGINTSTIKIVTDQTNDITSGITITPITAPYTYSISYQFTTALTDGTHSILVTCSDTDNKTGTWEVVALQVAAAGDAAITSRALNFPNPFAPSTGTVGVVGGTNIGYTLSKNANVKIMIFDIMGTKLREINCATGATGGTVGYNEVYFDGLTNSGLTLGNGIYIYLLTIDGKVKAKGKLTVIQ
;
A
#
# COMPACT_ATOMS: atom_id res chain seq x y z
N MET A 1 72.86 -24.07 33.91
CA MET A 1 71.90 -23.98 35.03
C MET A 1 70.61 -23.36 34.52
N ILE A 2 69.54 -24.13 34.35
CA ILE A 2 68.17 -23.61 34.36
C ILE A 2 67.41 -24.50 35.34
N LYS A 3 67.10 -23.97 36.52
CA LYS A 3 66.31 -24.64 37.55
C LYS A 3 64.84 -24.59 37.13
N ILE A 4 64.29 -25.73 36.71
CA ILE A 4 62.84 -25.90 36.58
C ILE A 4 62.27 -25.99 38.01
N THR A 5 61.39 -25.05 38.37
CA THR A 5 60.80 -24.96 39.70
C THR A 5 59.68 -26.01 39.88
N LYS A 6 59.42 -26.43 41.13
CA LYS A 6 58.32 -27.36 41.48
C LYS A 6 56.95 -26.93 40.93
N ALA A 7 56.72 -25.64 40.73
CA ALA A 7 55.51 -25.10 40.12
C ALA A 7 55.38 -25.43 38.63
N ALA A 8 56.50 -25.49 37.90
CA ALA A 8 56.52 -25.86 36.48
C ALA A 8 56.33 -27.38 36.26
N LEU A 9 56.77 -28.20 37.21
CA LEU A 9 56.46 -29.65 37.20
C LEU A 9 55.00 -29.91 37.55
N LEU A 10 54.40 -29.13 38.47
CA LEU A 10 53.00 -29.27 38.85
C LEU A 10 52.06 -28.75 37.75
N SER A 11 52.43 -27.68 37.03
CA SER A 11 51.66 -27.22 35.87
C SER A 11 51.79 -28.16 34.67
N MET A 12 52.95 -28.77 34.41
CA MET A 12 53.09 -29.80 33.37
C MET A 12 52.39 -31.12 33.75
N LEU A 13 52.31 -31.47 35.04
CA LEU A 13 51.53 -32.62 35.51
C LEU A 13 50.02 -32.34 35.47
N CYS A 14 49.57 -31.11 35.76
CA CYS A 14 48.18 -30.70 35.57
C CYS A 14 47.78 -30.58 34.10
N LEU A 15 48.69 -30.19 33.21
CA LEU A 15 48.48 -30.19 31.75
C LEU A 15 48.52 -31.62 31.15
N ALA A 16 49.22 -32.56 31.78
CA ALA A 16 49.21 -33.98 31.38
C ALA A 16 48.00 -34.74 31.95
N ILE A 17 47.49 -34.37 33.13
CA ILE A 17 46.27 -34.95 33.73
C ILE A 17 44.99 -34.37 33.11
N SER A 18 45.01 -33.16 32.56
CA SER A 18 43.88 -32.63 31.76
C SER A 18 43.85 -33.15 30.32
N ALA A 19 44.89 -33.86 29.87
CA ALA A 19 44.96 -34.49 28.55
C ALA A 19 44.83 -36.04 28.58
N ILE A 20 44.70 -36.64 29.77
CA ILE A 20 44.51 -38.09 29.95
C ILE A 20 43.35 -38.26 30.95
N ALA A 21 42.20 -38.73 30.45
CA ALA A 21 40.90 -38.88 31.10
C ALA A 21 39.91 -37.69 30.96
N GLY A 22 39.59 -37.34 29.71
CA GLY A 22 38.18 -37.06 29.43
C GLY A 22 37.43 -38.39 29.54
N PHE A 23 36.94 -38.73 30.73
CA PHE A 23 35.97 -39.82 30.84
C PHE A 23 34.73 -39.37 30.08
N ALA A 24 34.56 -39.88 28.87
CA ALA A 24 33.30 -39.79 28.17
C ALA A 24 32.26 -40.50 29.06
N ALA A 25 31.22 -39.74 29.42
CA ALA A 25 30.26 -40.10 30.46
C ALA A 25 28.98 -40.64 29.83
N VAL A 26 28.40 -41.66 30.45
CA VAL A 26 27.07 -42.17 30.10
C VAL A 26 26.07 -40.99 30.10
N PRO A 27 25.20 -40.88 29.08
CA PRO A 27 24.30 -39.74 28.92
C PRO A 27 23.39 -39.55 30.14
N THR A 28 23.09 -38.32 30.56
CA THR A 28 22.05 -38.08 31.59
C THR A 28 20.83 -37.43 30.95
N ILE A 29 19.64 -37.99 31.18
CA ILE A 29 18.37 -37.54 30.60
C ILE A 29 17.71 -36.49 31.50
N THR A 30 17.28 -35.37 30.91
CA THR A 30 16.53 -34.29 31.58
C THR A 30 15.39 -33.79 30.67
N ASN A 31 14.47 -32.98 31.24
CA ASN A 31 13.42 -32.28 30.50
C ASN A 31 12.53 -33.18 29.61
N VAL A 32 12.12 -34.34 30.13
CA VAL A 32 11.23 -35.25 29.41
C VAL A 32 9.82 -34.65 29.37
N ASP A 33 9.39 -34.20 28.20
CA ASP A 33 8.06 -33.62 27.98
C ASP A 33 7.24 -34.50 27.02
N VAL A 34 6.01 -34.84 27.42
CA VAL A 34 4.96 -35.25 26.46
C VAL A 34 4.34 -33.98 25.88
N THR A 35 4.69 -33.68 24.63
CA THR A 35 4.36 -32.39 24.01
C THR A 35 3.05 -32.46 23.23
N SER A 36 2.94 -33.43 22.33
CA SER A 36 1.78 -33.63 21.45
C SER A 36 1.18 -35.00 21.69
N ILE A 37 -0.13 -35.04 21.88
CA ILE A 37 -0.90 -36.29 21.92
C ILE A 37 -2.02 -36.17 20.89
N THR A 38 -2.06 -37.09 19.94
CA THR A 38 -3.18 -37.24 19.01
C THR A 38 -3.96 -38.51 19.37
N ASN A 39 -4.91 -38.89 18.52
CA ASN A 39 -5.59 -40.16 18.66
C ASN A 39 -4.75 -41.38 18.26
N ASN A 40 -3.65 -41.20 17.54
CA ASN A 40 -2.86 -42.30 17.01
C ASN A 40 -1.34 -42.12 17.13
N SER A 41 -0.90 -41.03 17.76
CA SER A 41 0.52 -40.72 17.92
C SER A 41 0.79 -39.88 19.16
N VAL A 42 2.05 -39.90 19.58
CA VAL A 42 2.60 -39.05 20.63
C VAL A 42 3.94 -38.48 20.18
N ILE A 43 4.24 -37.25 20.60
CA ILE A 43 5.58 -36.68 20.50
C ILE A 43 6.15 -36.48 21.89
N ILE A 44 7.33 -37.05 22.11
CA ILE A 44 8.08 -36.93 23.36
C ILE A 44 9.43 -36.27 23.06
N THR A 45 9.77 -35.24 23.83
CA THR A 45 11.04 -34.53 23.73
C THR A 45 11.82 -34.65 25.02
N TRP A 46 13.15 -34.71 24.95
CA TRP A 46 14.03 -34.69 26.12
C TRP A 46 15.41 -34.14 25.76
N GLN A 47 16.20 -33.83 26.78
CA GLN A 47 17.60 -33.46 26.62
C GLN A 47 18.54 -34.51 27.20
N THR A 48 19.75 -34.56 26.65
CA THR A 48 20.85 -35.34 27.18
C THR A 48 22.05 -34.43 27.46
N SER A 49 22.60 -34.48 28.67
CA SER A 49 23.84 -33.76 29.00
C SER A 49 25.09 -34.54 28.55
N GLY A 50 26.09 -33.85 28.01
CA GLY A 50 27.39 -34.44 27.66
C GLY A 50 27.52 -34.70 26.16
N GLU A 51 28.07 -35.86 25.78
CA GLU A 51 28.15 -36.23 24.37
C GLU A 51 26.76 -36.47 23.78
N ALA A 52 26.61 -36.14 22.50
CA ALA A 52 25.39 -36.40 21.76
C ALA A 52 25.04 -37.90 21.81
N SER A 53 23.76 -38.25 21.74
CA SER A 53 23.30 -39.63 21.94
C SER A 53 22.13 -39.98 21.02
N THR A 54 21.80 -41.26 20.90
CA THR A 54 20.65 -41.75 20.11
C THR A 54 19.32 -41.36 20.76
N SER A 55 18.27 -41.16 19.96
CA SER A 55 16.89 -40.94 20.46
C SER A 55 16.08 -42.25 20.43
N GLY A 56 15.90 -42.94 21.57
CA GLY A 56 15.12 -44.18 21.66
C GLY A 56 13.95 -44.13 22.64
N ILE A 57 12.99 -45.04 22.51
CA ILE A 57 11.86 -45.20 23.43
C ILE A 57 11.46 -46.66 23.58
N ASP A 58 11.15 -47.05 24.82
CA ASP A 58 10.44 -48.28 25.15
C ASP A 58 9.02 -47.91 25.58
N TYR A 59 7.99 -48.59 25.06
CA TYR A 59 6.60 -48.26 25.39
C TYR A 59 5.66 -49.47 25.35
N GLY A 60 4.58 -49.46 26.13
CA GLY A 60 3.58 -50.52 26.13
C GLY A 60 2.28 -50.11 26.82
N ILE A 61 1.27 -50.98 26.78
CA ILE A 61 -0.03 -50.75 27.45
C ILE A 61 -0.04 -51.21 28.93
N SER A 62 1.05 -51.83 29.36
CA SER A 62 1.34 -52.26 30.73
C SER A 62 2.76 -51.81 31.12
N THR A 63 3.07 -51.80 32.41
CA THR A 63 4.38 -51.38 32.95
C THR A 63 5.46 -52.42 32.67
N SER A 64 6.58 -52.03 32.04
CA SER A 64 7.87 -52.73 31.85
C SER A 64 7.93 -54.19 31.34
N SER A 65 6.93 -55.04 31.53
CA SER A 65 6.94 -56.46 31.11
C SER A 65 6.57 -56.66 29.64
N ASP A 66 5.84 -55.73 29.03
CA ASP A 66 5.30 -55.84 27.65
C ASP A 66 5.72 -54.67 26.74
N TYR A 67 6.89 -54.07 26.98
CA TYR A 67 7.35 -52.96 26.16
C TYR A 67 7.72 -53.39 24.75
N SER A 68 7.11 -52.72 23.78
CA SER A 68 7.61 -52.63 22.40
C SER A 68 8.77 -51.65 22.36
N TYR A 69 9.77 -51.97 21.54
CA TYR A 69 10.97 -51.15 21.35
C TYR A 69 10.93 -50.46 19.98
N VAL A 70 11.22 -49.15 19.96
CA VAL A 70 11.45 -48.42 18.70
C VAL A 70 12.94 -48.13 18.57
N ASP A 71 13.57 -48.72 17.55
CA ASP A 71 15.00 -48.56 17.27
C ASP A 71 15.29 -47.15 16.69
N PRO A 72 16.20 -46.37 17.30
CA PRO A 72 16.68 -45.07 16.80
C PRO A 72 17.11 -45.06 15.33
N ALA A 73 17.56 -46.20 14.79
CA ALA A 73 18.04 -46.33 13.41
C ALA A 73 16.92 -46.51 12.37
N THR A 74 15.70 -46.85 12.80
CA THR A 74 14.59 -47.25 11.88
C THR A 74 13.49 -46.20 11.74
N ASN A 75 13.53 -45.11 12.52
CA ASN A 75 12.57 -44.02 12.43
C ASN A 75 13.24 -42.76 11.82
N PRO A 76 12.85 -42.29 10.63
CA PRO A 76 13.45 -41.09 10.01
C PRO A 76 13.18 -39.81 10.81
N SER A 77 12.19 -39.81 11.71
CA SER A 77 11.80 -38.68 12.56
C SER A 77 12.69 -38.49 13.80
N SER A 78 13.40 -39.54 14.24
CA SER A 78 14.25 -39.50 15.44
C SER A 78 15.67 -39.03 15.16
N GLY A 79 16.03 -38.81 13.89
CA GLY A 79 17.38 -38.54 13.44
C GLY A 79 18.30 -39.68 13.87
N GLY A 80 18.67 -40.60 12.98
CA GLY A 80 19.69 -41.62 13.24
C GLY A 80 21.10 -41.06 13.58
N THR A 81 21.19 -39.77 13.87
CA THR A 81 22.34 -38.98 14.26
C THR A 81 22.30 -38.72 15.76
N TYR A 82 23.46 -38.83 16.40
CA TYR A 82 23.64 -38.51 17.81
C TYR A 82 23.25 -37.03 18.04
N THR A 83 22.36 -36.76 19.00
CA THR A 83 21.91 -35.39 19.37
C THR A 83 21.85 -35.23 20.89
N GLN A 84 21.91 -33.97 21.37
CA GLN A 84 21.65 -33.61 22.76
C GLN A 84 20.19 -33.16 22.98
N ASN A 85 19.49 -32.80 21.89
CA ASN A 85 18.09 -32.38 21.91
C ASN A 85 17.28 -33.41 21.12
N HIS A 86 16.44 -34.16 21.82
CA HIS A 86 15.72 -35.29 21.26
C HIS A 86 14.27 -34.93 20.95
N TYR A 87 13.81 -35.37 19.80
CA TYR A 87 12.42 -35.28 19.36
C TYR A 87 12.03 -36.64 18.80
N LEU A 88 11.05 -37.30 19.41
CA LEU A 88 10.59 -38.62 18.98
C LEU A 88 9.09 -38.60 18.74
N LEU A 89 8.71 -38.86 17.49
CA LEU A 89 7.34 -39.14 17.07
C LEU A 89 7.10 -40.65 17.09
N LEU A 90 6.13 -41.08 17.88
CA LEU A 90 5.65 -42.45 17.94
C LEU A 90 4.24 -42.51 17.36
N GLU A 91 4.04 -43.32 16.32
CA GLU A 91 2.78 -43.44 15.58
C GLU A 91 2.19 -44.86 15.69
N GLY A 92 0.99 -45.06 15.12
CA GLY A 92 0.31 -46.36 15.12
C GLY A 92 -0.32 -46.74 16.46
N LEU A 93 -0.49 -45.77 17.35
CA LEU A 93 -1.14 -45.98 18.64
C LEU A 93 -2.66 -46.08 18.47
N SER A 94 -3.30 -46.84 19.35
CA SER A 94 -4.77 -46.92 19.40
C SER A 94 -5.38 -45.72 20.16
N PRO A 95 -6.52 -45.15 19.72
CA PRO A 95 -7.22 -44.06 20.41
C PRO A 95 -7.73 -44.41 21.81
N GLY A 96 -7.66 -43.46 22.76
CA GLY A 96 -8.18 -43.63 24.12
C GLY A 96 -7.40 -44.61 25.01
N VAL A 97 -6.22 -45.06 24.57
CA VAL A 97 -5.42 -46.06 25.27
C VAL A 97 -4.33 -45.38 26.07
N LYS A 98 -4.16 -45.84 27.31
CA LYS A 98 -3.06 -45.44 28.19
C LYS A 98 -1.80 -46.24 27.83
N TYR A 99 -0.71 -45.54 27.56
CA TYR A 99 0.61 -46.12 27.32
C TYR A 99 1.58 -45.70 28.41
N TYR A 100 2.43 -46.63 28.82
CA TYR A 100 3.58 -46.41 29.69
C TYR A 100 4.84 -46.38 28.82
N TYR A 101 5.80 -45.52 29.16
CA TYR A 101 7.01 -45.36 28.38
C TYR A 101 8.25 -45.02 29.21
N LYS A 102 9.42 -45.29 28.64
CA LYS A 102 10.73 -44.79 29.06
C LYS A 102 11.49 -44.30 27.84
N VAL A 103 12.03 -43.08 27.89
CA VAL A 103 12.95 -42.61 26.86
C VAL A 103 14.36 -43.10 27.13
N LYS A 104 15.13 -43.32 26.07
CA LYS A 104 16.45 -43.93 26.09
C LYS A 104 17.44 -43.09 25.29
N SER A 105 18.58 -42.78 25.91
CA SER A 105 19.73 -42.11 25.29
C SER A 105 20.93 -43.04 25.32
N THR A 106 21.58 -43.28 24.17
CA THR A 106 22.78 -44.14 24.07
C THR A 106 23.91 -43.41 23.34
N ASN A 107 25.10 -43.40 23.91
CA ASN A 107 26.33 -42.95 23.25
C ASN A 107 27.40 -44.07 23.28
N ALA A 108 28.65 -43.75 22.94
CA ALA A 108 29.75 -44.71 22.94
C ALA A 108 30.05 -45.29 24.34
N ASP A 109 29.67 -44.59 25.42
CA ASP A 109 29.99 -44.95 26.80
C ASP A 109 28.87 -45.72 27.50
N GLY A 110 27.64 -45.66 26.99
CA GLY A 110 26.53 -46.46 27.51
C GLY A 110 25.14 -45.91 27.22
N THR A 111 24.16 -46.53 27.88
CA THR A 111 22.73 -46.23 27.75
C THR A 111 22.17 -45.74 29.09
N THR A 112 21.34 -44.69 29.04
CA THR A 112 20.49 -44.24 30.16
C THR A 112 19.02 -44.27 29.78
N TYR A 113 18.16 -44.58 30.75
CA TYR A 113 16.71 -44.53 30.64
C TYR A 113 16.15 -43.44 31.57
N SER A 114 15.04 -42.81 31.17
CA SER A 114 14.24 -42.00 32.07
C SER A 114 13.54 -42.84 33.13
N SER A 115 12.96 -42.17 34.14
CA SER A 115 11.87 -42.76 34.91
C SER A 115 10.72 -43.18 33.98
N GLU A 116 9.96 -44.18 34.42
CA GLU A 116 8.73 -44.56 33.73
C GLU A 116 7.68 -43.47 33.88
N ASP A 117 7.04 -43.11 32.78
CA ASP A 117 5.89 -42.22 32.78
C ASP A 117 4.82 -42.73 31.81
N ASN A 118 3.73 -41.99 31.64
CA ASN A 118 2.56 -42.43 30.91
C ASN A 118 1.84 -41.28 30.21
N PHE A 119 1.13 -41.62 29.15
CA PHE A 119 0.19 -40.72 28.46
C PHE A 119 -1.03 -41.52 28.01
N THR A 120 -2.12 -40.83 27.68
CA THR A 120 -3.32 -41.46 27.12
C THR A 120 -3.62 -40.80 25.79
N THR A 121 -3.68 -41.59 24.70
CA THR A 121 -4.04 -41.07 23.37
C THR A 121 -5.45 -40.48 23.39
N LEU A 122 -5.66 -39.45 22.57
CA LEU A 122 -6.97 -38.80 22.50
C LEU A 122 -8.01 -39.73 21.86
N VAL A 123 -9.26 -39.53 22.24
CA VAL A 123 -10.41 -40.13 21.53
C VAL A 123 -10.95 -39.06 20.60
N PRO A 124 -10.93 -39.24 19.27
CA PRO A 124 -11.59 -38.32 18.35
C PRO A 124 -13.07 -38.20 18.74
N PRO A 125 -13.66 -37.00 18.67
CA PRO A 125 -15.11 -36.86 18.77
C PRO A 125 -15.80 -37.78 17.75
N THR A 126 -17.02 -38.24 18.07
CA THR A 126 -17.80 -39.06 17.15
C THR A 126 -18.12 -38.31 15.86
N GLY A 127 -18.45 -39.04 14.80
CA GLY A 127 -18.84 -38.46 13.52
C GLY A 127 -17.68 -38.31 12.52
N THR A 128 -17.94 -37.61 11.43
CA THR A 128 -17.05 -37.57 10.25
C THR A 128 -16.01 -36.48 10.41
N TYR A 129 -14.75 -36.76 10.05
CA TYR A 129 -13.73 -35.73 9.91
C TYR A 129 -14.12 -34.74 8.80
N LEU A 130 -14.13 -33.45 9.12
CA LEU A 130 -14.57 -32.42 8.19
C LEU A 130 -13.39 -31.63 7.63
N PHE A 131 -12.52 -31.09 8.48
CA PHE A 131 -11.37 -30.27 8.09
C PHE A 131 -10.44 -30.05 9.28
N SER A 132 -9.33 -29.34 9.07
CA SER A 132 -8.44 -28.90 10.15
C SER A 132 -7.87 -27.51 9.90
N PHE A 133 -7.49 -26.82 10.97
CA PHE A 133 -6.79 -25.53 10.88
C PHE A 133 -5.66 -25.46 11.90
N ALA A 134 -4.59 -24.75 11.55
CA ALA A 134 -3.52 -24.43 12.49
C ALA A 134 -3.78 -23.09 13.19
N ILE A 135 -3.23 -22.95 14.39
CA ILE A 135 -3.22 -21.70 15.17
C ILE A 135 -1.78 -21.38 15.53
N VAL A 136 -1.34 -20.20 15.12
CA VAL A 136 -0.09 -19.55 15.50
C VAL A 136 -0.43 -18.29 16.27
N ALA A 137 0.28 -18.01 17.37
CA ALA A 137 0.07 -16.80 18.15
C ALA A 137 1.41 -16.18 18.55
N ASP A 138 1.38 -14.88 18.83
CA ASP A 138 2.47 -14.16 19.49
C ASP A 138 3.84 -14.43 18.84
N ILE A 139 3.93 -14.12 17.55
CA ILE A 139 5.16 -14.33 16.76
C ILE A 139 6.31 -13.50 17.34
N GLN A 140 5.99 -12.27 17.78
CA GLN A 140 6.87 -11.30 18.43
C GLN A 140 8.29 -11.31 17.85
N TYR A 141 8.35 -11.22 16.52
CA TYR A 141 9.59 -11.24 15.78
C TYR A 141 10.44 -10.00 16.13
N ALA A 142 11.72 -10.21 16.46
CA ALA A 142 12.62 -9.16 16.90
C ALA A 142 14.09 -9.48 16.62
N ASN A 143 14.43 -9.65 15.35
CA ASN A 143 15.80 -9.99 14.95
C ASN A 143 16.78 -8.89 15.36
N GLY A 144 17.88 -9.25 16.03
CA GLY A 144 18.89 -8.31 16.52
C GLY A 144 18.62 -7.75 17.93
N LYS A 145 17.50 -8.07 18.57
CA LYS A 145 17.30 -7.80 20.00
C LYS A 145 18.18 -8.76 20.82
N ALA A 146 18.93 -8.24 21.79
CA ALA A 146 19.81 -9.05 22.61
C ALA A 146 19.02 -9.97 23.56
N ASN A 147 19.50 -11.20 23.75
CA ASN A 147 18.99 -12.13 24.76
C ASN A 147 19.56 -11.73 26.14
N THR A 148 19.01 -10.69 26.77
CA THR A 148 19.43 -10.21 28.09
C THR A 148 18.63 -10.86 29.21
N THR A 149 19.12 -10.79 30.45
CA THR A 149 18.32 -11.06 31.66
C THR A 149 17.05 -10.19 31.62
N GLY A 150 15.88 -10.84 31.51
CA GLY A 150 14.57 -10.18 31.35
C GLY A 150 13.88 -10.41 29.99
N ALA A 151 14.42 -11.28 29.12
CA ALA A 151 13.77 -11.70 27.88
C ALA A 151 12.49 -12.53 28.10
N ARG A 152 12.19 -12.92 29.35
CA ARG A 152 11.13 -13.84 29.78
C ARG A 152 11.21 -15.19 29.06
N GLY A 153 12.40 -15.69 28.71
CA GLY A 153 12.51 -16.96 27.96
C GLY A 153 12.31 -16.85 26.44
N ARG A 154 12.49 -15.66 25.85
CA ARG A 154 12.45 -15.45 24.39
C ARG A 154 13.85 -15.49 23.77
N PRO A 155 14.18 -16.47 22.89
CA PRO A 155 15.46 -16.50 22.19
C PRO A 155 15.38 -15.65 20.91
N TYR A 156 15.46 -14.33 21.02
CA TYR A 156 15.33 -13.40 19.89
C TYR A 156 16.33 -13.67 18.75
N SER A 157 17.53 -14.16 19.08
CA SER A 157 18.51 -14.60 18.07
C SER A 157 18.04 -15.77 17.18
N LEU A 158 17.01 -16.50 17.59
CA LEU A 158 16.46 -17.66 16.90
C LEU A 158 15.08 -17.40 16.27
N CYS A 159 14.50 -16.19 16.40
CA CYS A 159 13.10 -15.92 16.03
C CYS A 159 12.79 -16.26 14.56
N GLN A 160 13.73 -16.05 13.64
CA GLN A 160 13.57 -16.46 12.23
C GLN A 160 13.57 -17.97 12.03
N THR A 161 14.50 -18.68 12.69
CA THR A 161 14.58 -20.14 12.63
C THR A 161 13.31 -20.76 13.20
N THR A 162 12.82 -20.22 14.31
CA THR A 162 11.60 -20.71 14.94
C THR A 162 10.37 -20.51 14.06
N LEU A 163 10.18 -19.30 13.50
CA LEU A 163 9.05 -19.02 12.61
C LEU A 163 9.08 -19.89 11.36
N ASN A 164 10.24 -20.04 10.71
CA ASN A 164 10.38 -20.88 9.51
C ASN A 164 10.14 -22.36 9.80
N SER A 165 10.62 -22.85 10.94
CA SER A 165 10.41 -24.25 11.33
C SER A 165 8.93 -24.51 11.59
N ALA A 166 8.26 -23.59 12.28
CA ALA A 166 6.82 -23.69 12.51
C ALA A 166 6.00 -23.69 11.21
N THR A 167 6.25 -22.76 10.28
CA THR A 167 5.49 -22.72 9.01
C THR A 167 5.76 -23.96 8.16
N SER A 168 7.01 -24.44 8.10
CA SER A 168 7.36 -25.69 7.41
C SER A 168 6.62 -26.90 8.00
N GLU A 169 6.59 -27.03 9.33
CA GLU A 169 5.93 -28.15 9.98
C GLU A 169 4.40 -28.10 9.91
N ILE A 170 3.83 -26.90 9.92
CA ILE A 170 2.40 -26.71 9.67
C ILE A 170 2.08 -27.22 8.28
N ASN A 171 2.89 -26.88 7.26
CA ASN A 171 2.70 -27.37 5.90
C ASN A 171 2.82 -28.89 5.79
N GLU A 172 3.77 -29.52 6.49
CA GLU A 172 3.88 -30.99 6.54
C GLU A 172 2.63 -31.67 7.11
N LYS A 173 1.95 -31.01 8.05
CA LYS A 173 0.69 -31.50 8.64
C LYS A 173 -0.54 -31.14 7.81
N ALA A 174 -0.36 -30.31 6.78
CA ALA A 174 -1.34 -29.93 5.77
C ALA A 174 -2.73 -29.60 6.32
N PRO A 175 -2.87 -28.64 7.28
CA PRO A 175 -4.18 -28.14 7.64
C PRO A 175 -4.83 -27.43 6.44
N ASP A 176 -6.15 -27.32 6.45
CA ASP A 176 -6.88 -26.63 5.39
C ASP A 176 -6.55 -25.13 5.38
N PHE A 177 -6.21 -24.51 6.52
CA PHE A 177 -5.70 -23.14 6.63
C PHE A 177 -5.04 -22.84 7.99
N THR A 178 -4.44 -21.65 8.15
CA THR A 178 -3.79 -21.21 9.40
C THR A 178 -4.39 -19.90 9.93
N ILE A 179 -4.69 -19.84 11.22
CA ILE A 179 -5.06 -18.62 11.96
C ILE A 179 -3.82 -18.05 12.65
N VAL A 180 -3.60 -16.74 12.54
CA VAL A 180 -2.47 -16.04 13.18
C VAL A 180 -2.99 -15.01 14.18
N ILE A 181 -2.83 -15.28 15.46
CA ILE A 181 -3.34 -14.45 16.56
C ILE A 181 -2.24 -13.49 17.02
N GLY A 182 -2.14 -12.35 16.33
CA GLY A 182 -1.49 -11.12 16.80
C GLY A 182 -0.01 -11.16 17.17
N ASP A 183 0.46 -9.97 17.54
CA ASP A 183 1.83 -9.65 17.93
C ASP A 183 2.84 -10.18 16.93
N MET A 184 2.82 -9.64 15.72
CA MET A 184 3.69 -10.09 14.63
C MET A 184 5.17 -9.78 14.93
N THR A 185 5.43 -8.64 15.57
CA THR A 185 6.76 -8.15 15.94
C THR A 185 6.80 -7.64 17.38
N GLU A 186 8.00 -7.40 17.91
CA GLU A 186 8.15 -6.73 19.21
C GLU A 186 7.96 -5.21 19.10
N ALA A 187 6.98 -4.67 19.85
CA ALA A 187 6.61 -3.26 19.89
C ALA A 187 7.76 -2.29 20.20
N SER A 188 8.76 -2.73 20.97
CA SER A 188 9.88 -1.90 21.41
C SER A 188 11.08 -1.91 20.44
N PHE A 189 10.93 -2.48 19.24
CA PHE A 189 12.02 -2.64 18.28
C PHE A 189 12.04 -1.53 17.21
N THR A 190 13.23 -1.10 16.81
CA THR A 190 13.41 0.11 15.98
C THR A 190 13.01 -0.05 14.50
N ASP A 191 12.89 -1.28 14.01
CA ASP A 191 12.55 -1.59 12.60
C ASP A 191 11.42 -2.62 12.49
N VAL A 192 10.27 -2.33 13.10
CA VAL A 192 9.10 -3.21 13.02
C VAL A 192 8.60 -3.39 11.58
N SER A 193 8.44 -2.31 10.83
CA SER A 193 7.90 -2.38 9.45
C SER A 193 8.84 -3.14 8.51
N GLY A 194 10.15 -2.94 8.62
CA GLY A 194 11.13 -3.68 7.82
C GLY A 194 11.11 -5.17 8.14
N GLN A 195 11.03 -5.52 9.43
CA GLN A 195 10.99 -6.93 9.84
C GLN A 195 9.73 -7.67 9.37
N ILE A 196 8.58 -7.00 9.35
CA ILE A 196 7.36 -7.58 8.82
C ILE A 196 7.51 -7.90 7.32
N LEU A 197 8.00 -6.94 6.52
CA LEU A 197 8.12 -7.12 5.06
C LEU A 197 9.15 -8.15 4.64
N THR A 198 10.28 -8.16 5.33
CA THR A 198 11.46 -8.88 4.86
C THR A 198 11.65 -10.22 5.54
N GLN A 199 10.92 -10.48 6.64
CA GLN A 199 11.03 -11.74 7.39
C GLN A 199 9.67 -12.36 7.71
N VAL A 200 8.81 -11.68 8.47
CA VAL A 200 7.57 -12.31 8.99
C VAL A 200 6.62 -12.69 7.86
N LYS A 201 6.31 -11.75 6.96
CA LYS A 201 5.37 -12.00 5.86
C LYS A 201 5.91 -13.06 4.89
N PRO A 202 7.17 -13.01 4.41
CA PRO A 202 7.71 -14.09 3.58
C PRO A 202 7.59 -15.47 4.22
N SER A 203 7.83 -15.61 5.53
CA SER A 203 7.64 -16.88 6.24
C SER A 203 6.17 -17.32 6.25
N LEU A 204 5.23 -16.41 6.55
CA LEU A 204 3.80 -16.73 6.56
C LEU A 204 3.24 -17.03 5.16
N ASP A 205 3.74 -16.36 4.12
CA ASP A 205 3.36 -16.61 2.72
C ASP A 205 3.75 -18.02 2.25
N THR A 206 4.68 -18.69 2.94
CA THR A 206 4.99 -20.12 2.66
C THR A 206 3.91 -21.07 3.13
N LEU A 207 2.98 -20.62 3.99
CA LEU A 207 1.92 -21.48 4.51
C LEU A 207 1.04 -22.00 3.36
N THR A 208 0.86 -23.30 3.30
CA THR A 208 -0.05 -23.98 2.40
C THR A 208 -1.45 -23.99 2.99
N GLY A 209 -2.48 -23.89 2.15
CA GLY A 209 -3.88 -23.91 2.60
C GLY A 209 -4.83 -23.44 1.51
N GLN A 210 -6.11 -23.49 1.81
CA GLN A 210 -7.17 -22.96 0.96
C GLN A 210 -7.22 -21.44 1.04
N ASN A 211 -7.46 -20.83 -0.11
CA ASN A 211 -7.66 -19.41 -0.22
C ASN A 211 -9.15 -19.06 -0.08
N LEU A 212 -9.61 -18.75 1.13
CA LEU A 212 -11.04 -18.53 1.40
C LEU A 212 -11.47 -17.07 1.27
N THR A 213 -10.63 -16.22 0.68
CA THR A 213 -10.80 -14.77 0.68
C THR A 213 -10.23 -14.18 -0.60
N SER A 214 -10.72 -13.03 -1.04
CA SER A 214 -10.35 -12.44 -2.33
C SER A 214 -8.90 -11.94 -2.46
N ASP A 215 -8.09 -12.00 -1.38
CA ASP A 215 -6.73 -11.43 -1.33
C ASP A 215 -5.60 -12.43 -1.52
N ASN A 216 -5.93 -13.68 -1.81
CA ASN A 216 -4.94 -14.69 -2.15
C ASN A 216 -3.93 -15.04 -1.02
N PHE A 217 -4.31 -14.95 0.26
CA PHE A 217 -3.52 -15.46 1.41
C PHE A 217 -4.05 -16.81 1.93
N ASN A 218 -3.13 -17.68 2.38
CA ASN A 218 -3.46 -18.99 2.97
C ASN A 218 -3.51 -18.97 4.51
N TYR A 219 -3.52 -17.77 5.10
CA TYR A 219 -3.58 -17.56 6.54
C TYR A 219 -4.43 -16.33 6.91
N TYR A 220 -4.89 -16.29 8.16
CA TYR A 220 -5.90 -15.35 8.66
C TYR A 220 -5.39 -14.63 9.91
N PRO A 221 -4.83 -13.41 9.77
CA PRO A 221 -4.26 -12.67 10.89
C PRO A 221 -5.30 -11.89 11.69
N ILE A 222 -5.02 -11.68 12.98
CA ILE A 222 -5.75 -10.80 13.91
C ILE A 222 -4.72 -9.86 14.53
N PRO A 223 -4.99 -8.55 14.72
CA PRO A 223 -4.04 -7.65 15.36
C PRO A 223 -3.90 -7.92 16.87
N GLY A 224 -2.65 -7.90 17.34
CA GLY A 224 -2.26 -7.89 18.74
C GLY A 224 -1.86 -6.51 19.24
N ASN A 225 -1.53 -6.42 20.53
CA ASN A 225 -1.18 -5.15 21.18
C ASN A 225 0.18 -4.61 20.74
N HIS A 226 1.07 -5.48 20.26
CA HIS A 226 2.35 -5.07 19.67
C HIS A 226 2.18 -4.54 18.24
N ASP A 227 1.06 -4.86 17.59
CA ASP A 227 0.80 -4.41 16.23
C ASP A 227 0.25 -2.97 16.23
N LYS A 228 -0.55 -2.55 17.22
CA LYS A 228 -1.30 -1.27 17.27
C LYS A 228 -0.63 -0.13 18.07
N LEU A 229 0.53 0.40 17.62
CA LEU A 229 1.23 1.52 18.30
C LEU A 229 1.00 2.90 17.64
N ALA A 230 1.00 3.96 18.45
CA ALA A 230 0.81 5.36 18.02
C ALA A 230 1.99 5.96 17.23
N THR A 231 3.15 5.29 17.20
CA THR A 231 4.42 5.79 16.62
C THR A 231 4.67 5.38 15.17
N TYR A 232 3.75 4.65 14.51
CA TYR A 232 3.90 4.20 13.11
C TYR A 232 3.62 5.30 12.06
N ALA A 233 4.09 6.52 12.30
CA ALA A 233 3.77 7.70 11.51
C ALA A 233 4.49 7.81 10.14
N ALA A 234 5.26 6.81 9.69
CA ALA A 234 6.18 7.01 8.55
C ALA A 234 6.40 5.81 7.61
N THR A 235 5.44 4.91 7.41
CA THR A 235 5.55 3.94 6.30
C THR A 235 4.25 3.85 5.50
N ASN A 236 4.28 4.36 4.26
CA ASN A 236 3.20 4.29 3.28
C ASN A 236 2.93 2.86 2.83
N TRP A 237 1.83 2.27 3.28
CA TRP A 237 1.33 0.98 2.81
C TRP A 237 -0.12 1.07 2.28
N ILE A 238 -0.72 2.27 2.26
CA ILE A 238 -2.14 2.43 1.91
C ILE A 238 -2.33 3.68 1.04
N THR A 239 -2.55 3.47 -0.25
CA THR A 239 -3.42 4.35 -1.04
C THR A 239 -4.39 3.47 -1.84
N GLY A 240 -5.67 3.67 -1.64
CA GLY A 240 -6.70 2.98 -2.43
C GLY A 240 -7.95 2.68 -1.63
N ASN A 241 -8.97 3.48 -1.88
CA ASN A 241 -10.33 3.41 -1.37
C ASN A 241 -11.01 2.07 -1.74
N LEU A 242 -10.90 0.98 -0.97
CA LEU A 242 -11.52 -0.33 -1.28
C LEU A 242 -11.87 -1.15 -0.01
N GLY A 243 -12.97 -1.90 -0.08
CA GLY A 243 -13.66 -2.59 1.02
C GLY A 243 -12.95 -3.81 1.66
N PRO A 244 -13.62 -4.53 2.60
CA PRO A 244 -13.00 -5.33 3.68
C PRO A 244 -12.17 -6.56 3.30
N LEU A 245 -11.96 -6.86 2.03
CA LEU A 245 -11.27 -8.07 1.56
C LEU A 245 -10.55 -7.76 0.23
N SER A 246 -9.68 -6.74 0.22
CA SER A 246 -8.72 -6.52 -0.90
C SER A 246 -7.32 -6.27 -0.34
N ASN A 247 -6.33 -7.12 -0.69
CA ASN A 247 -4.85 -7.02 -0.65
C ASN A 247 -4.12 -6.22 0.46
N ASN A 248 -4.82 -5.75 1.50
CA ASN A 248 -4.36 -4.73 2.45
C ASN A 248 -4.60 -5.14 3.92
N ARG A 249 -4.42 -6.43 4.23
CA ARG A 249 -4.72 -7.06 5.53
C ARG A 249 -3.83 -6.65 6.73
N TYR A 250 -2.96 -5.66 6.60
CA TYR A 250 -2.01 -5.27 7.66
C TYR A 250 -2.03 -3.77 7.93
N GLY A 251 -3.23 -3.20 8.09
CA GLY A 251 -3.49 -1.77 8.12
C GLY A 251 -2.60 -0.93 9.06
N TYR A 252 -1.54 -0.34 8.51
CA TYR A 252 -0.88 0.86 9.03
C TYR A 252 -0.49 1.79 7.87
N GLY A 253 -1.43 2.67 7.48
CA GLY A 253 -1.15 3.78 6.58
C GLY A 253 -0.89 5.05 7.39
N ALA A 254 0.18 5.77 7.02
CA ALA A 254 0.49 7.09 7.54
C ALA A 254 -0.62 8.08 7.17
N GLY A 255 -1.48 8.40 8.13
CA GLY A 255 -2.58 9.36 8.01
C GLY A 255 -3.66 9.07 9.04
N ASN A 256 -3.53 9.64 10.25
CA ASN A 256 -4.50 9.59 11.34
C ASN A 256 -5.33 8.30 11.44
N VAL A 257 -4.66 7.16 11.67
CA VAL A 257 -5.36 5.99 12.20
C VAL A 257 -5.74 6.32 13.64
N ASN A 258 -6.96 6.80 13.85
CA ASN A 258 -7.51 6.95 15.19
C ASN A 258 -7.46 5.58 15.86
N THR A 259 -7.01 5.53 17.12
CA THR A 259 -7.03 4.40 18.06
C THR A 259 -8.43 3.76 18.28
N ASN A 260 -9.44 4.22 17.53
CA ASN A 260 -10.85 3.80 17.55
C ASN A 260 -11.25 2.95 16.33
N SER A 261 -10.32 2.55 15.46
CA SER A 261 -10.62 1.67 14.31
C SER A 261 -10.69 0.20 14.74
N VAL A 262 -11.78 -0.47 14.37
CA VAL A 262 -12.11 -1.87 14.65
C VAL A 262 -11.84 -2.72 13.39
N PHE A 263 -11.00 -3.75 13.50
CA PHE A 263 -10.59 -4.64 12.41
C PHE A 263 -11.19 -6.06 12.51
N ASN A 264 -12.46 -6.15 12.93
CA ASN A 264 -13.15 -7.43 12.95
C ASN A 264 -13.47 -7.92 11.54
N TYR A 265 -13.38 -9.23 11.33
CA TYR A 265 -13.91 -9.88 10.14
C TYR A 265 -14.32 -11.31 10.44
N SER A 266 -15.10 -11.90 9.55
CA SER A 266 -15.53 -13.29 9.65
C SER A 266 -15.53 -13.95 8.28
N PHE A 267 -15.47 -15.27 8.25
CA PHE A 267 -15.62 -16.06 7.04
C PHE A 267 -16.24 -17.40 7.36
N ASP A 268 -16.76 -18.06 6.33
CA ASP A 268 -17.30 -19.41 6.44
C ASP A 268 -16.37 -20.42 5.81
N TYR A 269 -16.35 -21.62 6.39
CA TYR A 269 -15.68 -22.76 5.80
C TYR A 269 -16.42 -24.05 6.09
N ARG A 270 -16.88 -24.74 5.05
CA ARG A 270 -17.60 -26.02 5.15
C ARG A 270 -18.77 -25.96 6.14
N GLY A 271 -19.55 -24.86 6.10
CA GLY A 271 -20.69 -24.63 6.98
C GLY A 271 -20.37 -24.23 8.43
N TYR A 272 -19.09 -24.08 8.80
CA TYR A 272 -18.65 -23.48 10.06
C TYR A 272 -18.35 -21.99 9.86
N HIS A 273 -18.54 -21.21 10.92
CA HIS A 273 -18.29 -19.79 10.94
C HIS A 273 -17.05 -19.46 11.77
N PHE A 274 -16.19 -18.59 11.27
CA PHE A 274 -14.93 -18.20 11.91
C PHE A 274 -14.93 -16.70 12.15
N VAL A 275 -14.78 -16.30 13.41
CA VAL A 275 -14.83 -14.90 13.84
C VAL A 275 -13.46 -14.45 14.29
N MET A 276 -12.94 -13.42 13.62
CA MET A 276 -11.65 -12.79 13.91
C MET A 276 -11.89 -11.46 14.60
N MET A 277 -11.71 -11.44 15.93
CA MET A 277 -12.03 -10.28 16.76
C MET A 277 -10.79 -9.47 17.10
N ASP A 278 -10.84 -8.20 16.75
CA ASP A 278 -9.89 -7.17 17.13
C ASP A 278 -10.09 -6.74 18.59
N SER A 279 -9.50 -7.52 19.48
CA SER A 279 -9.56 -7.29 20.93
C SER A 279 -8.71 -6.11 21.43
N VAL A 280 -7.98 -5.41 20.56
CA VAL A 280 -6.95 -4.43 20.93
C VAL A 280 -7.46 -3.02 20.61
N GLY A 281 -7.80 -2.23 21.63
CA GLY A 281 -8.32 -0.87 21.46
C GLY A 281 -7.66 0.17 22.36
N ASN A 282 -8.03 1.45 22.21
CA ASN A 282 -7.51 2.54 23.05
C ASN A 282 -7.85 2.28 24.54
N PRO A 283 -6.84 2.07 25.42
CA PRO A 283 -7.07 1.82 26.84
C PRO A 283 -7.72 3.01 27.59
N ALA A 284 -7.79 4.21 26.97
CA ALA A 284 -8.34 5.41 27.60
C ALA A 284 -9.86 5.62 27.40
N SER A 285 -10.55 4.91 26.48
CA SER A 285 -11.91 5.31 26.07
C SER A 285 -13.03 4.27 26.26
N ASN A 286 -12.77 2.99 26.55
CA ASN A 286 -13.77 1.90 26.56
C ASN A 286 -14.61 1.75 25.24
N ALA A 287 -14.48 2.65 24.27
CA ALA A 287 -15.34 2.76 23.09
C ALA A 287 -15.12 1.63 22.06
N THR A 288 -13.93 1.01 22.06
CA THR A 288 -13.61 -0.13 21.21
C THR A 288 -14.31 -1.41 21.66
N GLY A 289 -14.66 -1.55 22.94
CA GLY A 289 -15.39 -2.71 23.45
C GLY A 289 -16.83 -2.77 22.91
N GLU A 290 -17.58 -1.67 22.99
CA GLU A 290 -19.00 -1.66 22.61
C GLU A 290 -19.21 -1.82 21.09
N ALA A 291 -18.39 -1.17 20.27
CA ALA A 291 -18.44 -1.33 18.82
C ALA A 291 -18.08 -2.77 18.38
N ASN A 292 -17.06 -3.37 19.02
CA ASN A 292 -16.68 -4.77 18.80
C ASN A 292 -17.81 -5.73 19.16
N LEU A 293 -18.41 -5.55 20.33
CA LEU A 293 -19.51 -6.41 20.80
C LEU A 293 -20.77 -6.24 19.96
N THR A 294 -21.06 -5.01 19.49
CA THR A 294 -22.18 -4.76 18.57
C THR A 294 -21.96 -5.45 17.24
N TRP A 295 -20.75 -5.34 16.67
CA TRP A 295 -20.39 -6.05 15.45
C TRP A 295 -20.51 -7.56 15.63
N LEU A 296 -19.95 -8.09 16.72
CA LEU A 296 -20.00 -9.52 17.05
C LEU A 296 -21.43 -10.02 17.17
N ASN A 297 -22.30 -9.27 17.87
CA ASN A 297 -23.72 -9.63 17.98
C ASN A 297 -24.40 -9.71 16.60
N ASN A 298 -24.16 -8.72 15.74
CA ASN A 298 -24.76 -8.68 14.41
C ASN A 298 -24.27 -9.84 13.53
N ASP A 299 -22.97 -10.13 13.58
CA ASP A 299 -22.33 -11.21 12.85
C ASP A 299 -22.80 -12.59 13.32
N LEU A 300 -22.87 -12.82 14.63
CA LEU A 300 -23.41 -14.05 15.21
C LEU A 300 -24.91 -14.21 14.93
N ASN A 301 -25.69 -13.13 14.95
CA ASN A 301 -27.11 -13.17 14.60
C ASN A 301 -27.31 -13.58 13.13
N ALA A 302 -26.54 -12.99 12.21
CA ALA A 302 -26.57 -13.32 10.79
C ALA A 302 -26.14 -14.78 10.51
N ASN A 303 -25.29 -15.35 11.38
CA ASN A 303 -24.73 -16.69 11.26
C ASN A 303 -25.26 -17.68 12.32
N SER A 304 -26.42 -17.38 12.92
CA SER A 304 -27.01 -18.16 14.02
C SER A 304 -27.38 -19.62 13.69
N GLY A 305 -27.29 -20.02 12.42
CA GLY A 305 -27.46 -21.41 11.97
C GLY A 305 -26.17 -22.23 11.86
N LYS A 306 -25.00 -21.65 12.15
CA LYS A 306 -23.68 -22.27 11.96
C LYS A 306 -22.95 -22.47 13.29
N LYS A 307 -22.08 -23.48 13.33
CA LYS A 307 -21.14 -23.65 14.44
C LYS A 307 -19.99 -22.64 14.31
N THR A 308 -19.65 -21.94 15.40
CA THR A 308 -18.77 -20.77 15.36
C THR A 308 -17.50 -20.94 16.19
N PHE A 309 -16.33 -20.71 15.59
CA PHE A 309 -15.07 -20.51 16.31
C PHE A 309 -14.75 -19.02 16.42
N ILE A 310 -14.40 -18.56 17.62
CA ILE A 310 -14.06 -17.15 17.88
C ILE A 310 -12.58 -17.04 18.24
N PHE A 311 -11.90 -16.07 17.67
CA PHE A 311 -10.49 -15.81 17.91
C PHE A 311 -10.27 -14.37 18.33
N SER A 312 -9.44 -14.15 19.34
CA SER A 312 -9.07 -12.83 19.84
C SER A 312 -7.60 -12.79 20.27
N HIS A 313 -6.96 -11.62 20.27
CA HIS A 313 -5.61 -11.52 20.83
C HIS A 313 -5.64 -11.59 22.35
N TYR A 314 -6.29 -10.62 22.98
CA TYR A 314 -6.53 -10.64 24.42
C TYR A 314 -7.55 -11.74 24.79
N PRO A 315 -7.32 -12.47 25.89
CA PRO A 315 -8.31 -13.38 26.43
C PRO A 315 -9.61 -12.64 26.78
N THR A 316 -10.76 -13.17 26.36
CA THR A 316 -12.09 -12.58 26.62
C THR A 316 -12.66 -12.90 28.01
N TYR A 317 -11.82 -13.42 28.90
CA TYR A 317 -12.18 -13.90 30.23
C TYR A 317 -11.08 -13.55 31.24
N LYS A 318 -11.40 -13.66 32.54
CA LYS A 318 -10.43 -13.41 33.61
C LYS A 318 -9.24 -14.36 33.52
N VAL A 319 -8.05 -13.80 33.29
CA VAL A 319 -6.81 -14.56 33.11
C VAL A 319 -6.32 -15.18 34.43
N PHE A 320 -6.68 -14.62 35.60
CA PHE A 320 -5.95 -14.85 36.86
C PHE A 320 -6.71 -15.52 38.01
N ASP A 321 -7.92 -16.05 37.79
CA ASP A 321 -8.69 -16.76 38.85
C ASP A 321 -8.11 -18.15 39.24
N TYR A 322 -6.97 -18.60 38.64
CA TYR A 322 -6.46 -19.98 38.78
C TYR A 322 -5.00 -20.13 39.25
N LEU A 323 -4.36 -19.07 39.74
CA LEU A 323 -3.06 -19.23 40.42
C LEU A 323 -3.27 -19.61 41.90
N PRO A 324 -2.48 -20.53 42.47
CA PRO A 324 -2.45 -20.77 43.91
C PRO A 324 -2.27 -19.44 44.66
N ALA A 325 -3.04 -19.24 45.73
CA ALA A 325 -2.97 -18.01 46.53
C ALA A 325 -1.52 -17.72 46.97
N GLY A 326 -1.01 -16.53 46.64
CA GLY A 326 0.30 -16.04 47.12
C GLY A 326 1.43 -15.97 46.08
N ILE A 327 1.19 -16.29 44.80
CA ILE A 327 2.14 -16.00 43.72
C ILE A 327 1.75 -14.69 43.04
N PRO A 328 2.50 -13.58 43.23
CA PRO A 328 2.23 -12.33 42.53
C PRO A 328 2.62 -12.49 41.06
N TYR A 329 1.65 -12.36 40.15
CA TYR A 329 1.96 -12.12 38.74
C TYR A 329 2.18 -10.62 38.53
N PRO A 330 3.19 -10.21 37.75
CA PRO A 330 3.27 -8.85 37.27
C PRO A 330 2.15 -8.64 36.25
N GLU A 331 1.41 -7.53 36.38
CA GLU A 331 0.56 -6.93 35.35
C GLU A 331 -0.93 -7.38 35.28
N GLU A 332 -1.71 -7.13 36.35
CA GLU A 332 -3.03 -6.47 36.14
C GLU A 332 -2.88 -4.96 35.90
N THR A 333 -1.69 -4.42 36.18
CA THR A 333 -1.33 -3.01 36.00
C THR A 333 -0.17 -2.88 35.02
N VAL A 334 -0.49 -2.78 33.74
CA VAL A 334 0.43 -2.14 32.78
C VAL A 334 0.36 -0.63 33.05
N GLY A 335 1.25 -0.11 33.89
CA GLY A 335 1.47 1.34 34.06
C GLY A 335 0.27 2.17 34.52
N GLY A 336 -0.69 1.60 35.26
CA GLY A 336 -1.86 2.34 35.75
C GLY A 336 -3.01 2.51 34.75
N ASN A 337 -2.94 1.89 33.57
CA ASN A 337 -4.03 1.88 32.59
C ASN A 337 -4.71 0.50 32.53
N THR A 338 -6.05 0.53 32.47
CA THR A 338 -6.91 -0.65 32.43
C THR A 338 -6.76 -1.36 31.08
N VAL A 339 -6.54 -2.67 31.09
CA VAL A 339 -6.49 -3.51 29.88
C VAL A 339 -7.83 -3.40 29.12
N PRO A 340 -7.85 -3.26 27.77
CA PRO A 340 -9.09 -3.07 27.01
C PRO A 340 -10.12 -4.20 27.14
N PHE A 341 -9.72 -5.42 27.53
CA PHE A 341 -10.62 -6.48 27.99
C PHE A 341 -10.37 -6.78 29.47
N ASN A 342 -10.89 -5.90 30.34
CA ASN A 342 -10.92 -6.10 31.79
C ASN A 342 -12.14 -6.95 32.22
N ILE A 343 -12.28 -7.21 33.52
CA ILE A 343 -13.41 -7.97 34.11
C ILE A 343 -14.81 -7.51 33.65
N ASN A 344 -15.01 -6.22 33.42
CA ASN A 344 -16.29 -5.66 33.00
C ASN A 344 -16.58 -5.99 31.52
N ASN A 345 -15.54 -5.98 30.68
CA ASN A 345 -15.68 -6.30 29.26
C ASN A 345 -15.81 -7.81 29.00
N ALA A 346 -15.23 -8.67 29.85
CA ALA A 346 -15.50 -10.10 29.84
C ALA A 346 -16.96 -10.44 30.15
N THR A 347 -17.58 -9.70 31.08
CA THR A 347 -19.00 -9.86 31.42
C THR A 347 -19.89 -9.41 30.25
N ALA A 348 -19.55 -8.28 29.62
CA ALA A 348 -20.26 -7.78 28.44
C ALA A 348 -20.12 -8.75 27.25
N PHE A 349 -18.93 -9.28 27.00
CA PHE A 349 -18.68 -10.31 25.99
C PHE A 349 -19.54 -11.56 26.23
N ASN A 350 -19.51 -12.11 27.44
CA ASN A 350 -20.33 -13.26 27.82
C ASN A 350 -21.82 -12.99 27.59
N SER A 351 -22.29 -11.78 27.93
CA SER A 351 -23.68 -11.37 27.71
C SER A 351 -24.03 -11.28 26.22
N THR A 352 -23.11 -10.78 25.39
CA THR A 352 -23.28 -10.73 23.93
C THR A 352 -23.39 -12.11 23.31
N ILE A 353 -22.61 -13.08 23.80
CA ILE A 353 -22.56 -14.41 23.19
C ILE A 353 -23.55 -15.43 23.78
N ASP A 354 -24.19 -15.11 24.91
CA ASP A 354 -25.09 -16.02 25.65
C ASP A 354 -26.24 -16.56 24.78
N SER A 355 -26.88 -15.69 23.99
CA SER A 355 -27.97 -16.09 23.08
C SER A 355 -27.53 -17.03 21.95
N TYR A 356 -26.23 -17.14 21.70
CA TYR A 356 -25.63 -17.97 20.67
C TYR A 356 -24.79 -19.12 21.25
N ALA A 357 -24.81 -19.31 22.57
CA ALA A 357 -23.90 -20.22 23.27
C ALA A 357 -23.97 -21.67 22.77
N SER A 358 -25.12 -22.14 22.29
CA SER A 358 -25.29 -23.47 21.70
C SER A 358 -24.54 -23.65 20.38
N ASN A 359 -24.20 -22.56 19.69
CA ASN A 359 -23.54 -22.57 18.39
C ASN A 359 -22.03 -22.35 18.49
N ILE A 360 -21.54 -21.77 19.59
CA ILE A 360 -20.11 -21.49 19.76
C ILE A 360 -19.36 -22.80 20.05
N ALA A 361 -18.42 -23.12 19.17
CA ALA A 361 -17.60 -24.32 19.22
C ALA A 361 -16.44 -24.17 20.21
N ALA A 362 -15.69 -23.08 20.11
CA ALA A 362 -14.59 -22.73 21.02
C ALA A 362 -14.18 -21.27 20.84
N ILE A 363 -13.46 -20.76 21.83
CA ILE A 363 -12.84 -19.43 21.79
C ILE A 363 -11.33 -19.59 22.02
N PHE A 364 -10.53 -19.03 21.12
CA PHE A 364 -9.07 -19.09 21.15
C PHE A 364 -8.46 -17.71 21.37
N SER A 365 -7.40 -17.64 22.17
CA SER A 365 -6.64 -16.41 22.35
C SER A 365 -5.13 -16.58 22.43
N GLY A 366 -4.41 -15.50 22.14
CA GLY A 366 -2.96 -15.36 22.34
C GLY A 366 -2.65 -14.49 23.55
N HIS A 367 -1.67 -13.59 23.40
CA HIS A 367 -1.18 -12.58 24.36
C HIS A 367 -0.48 -13.15 25.59
N VAL A 368 -1.06 -14.16 26.22
CA VAL A 368 -0.44 -14.91 27.31
C VAL A 368 0.25 -16.12 26.70
N HIS A 369 1.57 -16.14 26.80
CA HIS A 369 2.41 -17.15 26.18
C HIS A 369 2.45 -18.47 26.98
N ASP A 370 1.29 -19.05 27.20
CA ASP A 370 1.13 -20.33 27.88
C ASP A 370 0.23 -21.27 27.08
N ASN A 371 0.08 -22.50 27.56
CA ASN A 371 -1.03 -23.36 27.14
C ASN A 371 -2.03 -23.51 28.27
N PHE A 372 -3.22 -22.97 28.05
CA PHE A 372 -4.28 -23.00 29.03
C PHE A 372 -5.59 -23.38 28.39
N LYS A 373 -6.37 -24.19 29.09
CA LYS A 373 -7.74 -24.53 28.72
C LYS A 373 -8.63 -24.39 29.93
N SER A 374 -9.79 -23.78 29.73
CA SER A 374 -10.90 -23.79 30.68
C SER A 374 -12.22 -23.79 29.92
N THR A 375 -13.32 -23.48 30.61
CA THR A 375 -14.65 -23.40 30.02
C THR A 375 -15.42 -22.22 30.58
N ILE A 376 -16.21 -21.58 29.73
CA ILE A 376 -17.25 -20.62 30.14
C ILE A 376 -18.59 -21.35 30.14
N THR A 377 -19.38 -21.18 31.19
CA THR A 377 -20.75 -21.73 31.26
C THR A 377 -21.76 -20.62 31.03
N LEU A 378 -22.56 -20.74 29.97
CA LEU A 378 -23.59 -19.81 29.55
C LEU A 378 -24.92 -20.56 29.40
N GLY A 379 -25.85 -20.34 30.33
CA GLY A 379 -27.04 -21.16 30.49
C GLY A 379 -26.69 -22.64 30.74
N SER A 380 -27.13 -23.52 29.84
CA SER A 380 -26.82 -24.97 29.88
C SER A 380 -25.63 -25.36 28.99
N ASN A 381 -25.01 -24.40 28.30
CA ASN A 381 -23.90 -24.64 27.38
C ASN A 381 -22.56 -24.42 28.08
N THR A 382 -21.60 -25.30 27.79
CA THR A 382 -20.22 -25.20 28.27
C THR A 382 -19.31 -24.98 27.06
N ILE A 383 -18.75 -23.79 26.94
CA ILE A 383 -17.91 -23.36 25.81
C ILE A 383 -16.44 -23.49 26.21
N PRO A 384 -15.63 -24.27 25.48
CA PRO A 384 -14.19 -24.29 25.69
C PRO A 384 -13.53 -22.94 25.37
N ILE A 385 -12.62 -22.53 26.25
CA ILE A 385 -11.70 -21.42 26.03
C ILE A 385 -10.27 -21.95 26.06
N SER A 386 -9.43 -21.53 25.11
CA SER A 386 -8.03 -21.96 25.03
C SER A 386 -7.10 -20.78 24.78
N ARG A 387 -6.03 -20.68 25.57
CA ARG A 387 -4.84 -19.90 25.20
C ARG A 387 -3.85 -20.82 24.54
N VAL A 388 -3.25 -20.35 23.46
CA VAL A 388 -2.28 -21.12 22.68
C VAL A 388 -0.89 -20.54 22.89
N ALA A 389 0.12 -21.41 22.86
CA ALA A 389 1.50 -20.98 23.06
C ALA A 389 1.95 -20.00 21.97
N SER A 390 2.96 -19.20 22.33
CA SER A 390 3.62 -18.30 21.39
C SER A 390 4.65 -19.02 20.52
N ILE A 391 5.02 -18.36 19.42
CA ILE A 391 6.12 -18.81 18.54
C ILE A 391 7.50 -18.38 19.03
N VAL A 392 7.60 -17.43 19.97
CA VAL A 392 8.92 -16.90 20.39
C VAL A 392 9.26 -17.16 21.85
N GLN A 393 8.36 -17.67 22.67
CA GLN A 393 8.62 -17.94 24.09
C GLN A 393 8.28 -19.38 24.43
N PHE A 394 9.02 -19.97 25.37
CA PHE A 394 8.78 -21.33 25.83
C PHE A 394 7.29 -21.52 26.22
N PRO A 395 6.61 -22.59 25.76
CA PRO A 395 7.18 -23.79 25.13
C PRO A 395 7.55 -23.73 23.65
N ILE A 396 7.38 -22.58 22.96
CA ILE A 396 7.59 -22.38 21.53
C ILE A 396 6.84 -23.42 20.69
N GLY A 397 5.67 -23.03 20.18
CA GLY A 397 4.82 -23.98 19.47
C GLY A 397 3.66 -23.38 18.71
N TYR A 398 2.87 -24.28 18.13
CA TYR A 398 1.63 -24.00 17.42
C TYR A 398 0.60 -25.09 17.77
N SER A 399 -0.67 -24.85 17.48
CA SER A 399 -1.73 -25.87 17.66
C SER A 399 -2.34 -26.26 16.31
N ILE A 400 -2.79 -27.51 16.18
CA ILE A 400 -3.69 -27.93 15.10
C ILE A 400 -5.01 -28.38 15.71
N VAL A 401 -6.10 -27.89 15.12
CA VAL A 401 -7.47 -28.27 15.46
C VAL A 401 -8.04 -29.09 14.31
N LYS A 402 -8.37 -30.35 14.58
CA LYS A 402 -9.12 -31.23 13.66
C LYS A 402 -10.60 -31.19 14.03
N VAL A 403 -11.43 -30.77 13.09
CA VAL A 403 -12.88 -30.61 13.26
C VAL A 403 -13.63 -31.81 12.70
N TYR A 404 -14.59 -32.30 13.48
CA TYR A 404 -15.47 -33.42 13.20
C TYR A 404 -16.92 -32.94 13.29
N SER A 405 -17.86 -33.66 12.69
CA SER A 405 -19.28 -33.29 12.74
C SER A 405 -19.84 -33.13 14.15
N ASN A 406 -19.35 -33.93 15.11
CA ASN A 406 -19.78 -33.85 16.51
C ASN A 406 -18.66 -33.38 17.44
N GLY A 407 -17.71 -32.58 16.99
CA GLY A 407 -16.70 -32.00 17.90
C GLY A 407 -15.43 -31.53 17.24
N TYR A 408 -14.40 -31.27 18.04
CA TYR A 408 -13.06 -31.04 17.54
C TYR A 408 -12.00 -31.64 18.46
N MET A 409 -10.79 -31.80 17.94
CA MET A 409 -9.61 -32.23 18.67
C MET A 409 -8.49 -31.21 18.47
N GLN A 410 -7.96 -30.66 19.54
CA GLN A 410 -6.80 -29.77 19.53
C GLN A 410 -5.56 -30.53 19.99
N THR A 411 -4.46 -30.35 19.25
CA THR A 411 -3.14 -30.86 19.60
C THR A 411 -2.11 -29.73 19.48
N PHE A 412 -1.38 -29.49 20.55
CA PHE A 412 -0.22 -28.60 20.58
C PHE A 412 1.01 -29.31 20.02
N TYR A 413 1.84 -28.60 19.27
CA TYR A 413 3.12 -29.05 18.76
C TYR A 413 4.22 -28.07 19.17
N LYS A 414 5.24 -28.60 19.84
CA LYS A 414 6.50 -27.90 20.09
C LYS A 414 7.27 -27.84 18.78
N VAL A 415 7.75 -26.66 18.40
CA VAL A 415 8.50 -26.48 17.14
C VAL A 415 9.77 -27.35 17.17
N ARG A 416 10.00 -28.12 16.11
CA ARG A 416 11.23 -28.89 15.91
C ARG A 416 12.37 -27.94 15.57
N GLY A 417 13.50 -28.15 16.22
CA GLY A 417 14.72 -27.45 15.92
C GLY A 417 15.77 -27.76 16.98
N ASN A 418 17.03 -27.87 16.57
CA ASN A 418 18.10 -28.28 17.47
C ASN A 418 18.27 -27.28 18.63
N GLY A 419 17.67 -27.60 19.78
CA GLY A 419 17.77 -26.81 21.01
C GLY A 419 16.95 -25.52 21.05
N ILE A 420 16.01 -25.28 20.12
CA ILE A 420 15.23 -24.01 20.09
C ILE A 420 14.43 -23.81 21.39
N SER A 421 13.50 -24.72 21.68
CA SER A 421 12.68 -24.61 22.89
C SER A 421 13.49 -24.80 24.18
N GLU A 422 14.59 -25.53 24.12
CA GLU A 422 15.46 -25.73 25.29
C GLU A 422 16.33 -24.49 25.56
N THR A 423 16.72 -23.74 24.53
CA THR A 423 17.32 -22.41 24.68
C THR A 423 16.31 -21.47 25.36
N ALA A 424 15.06 -21.48 24.91
CA ALA A 424 13.99 -20.72 25.54
C ALA A 424 13.78 -21.11 27.01
N ARG A 425 13.78 -22.43 27.31
CA ARG A 425 13.71 -22.99 28.66
C ARG A 425 14.88 -22.55 29.55
N GLN A 426 16.09 -22.54 29.02
CA GLN A 426 17.29 -22.11 29.77
C GLN A 426 17.22 -20.62 30.11
N LEU A 427 16.81 -19.78 29.16
CA LEU A 427 16.64 -18.34 29.40
C LEU A 427 15.67 -18.03 30.55
N ILE A 428 14.63 -18.84 30.75
CA ILE A 428 13.73 -18.73 31.92
C ILE A 428 14.49 -19.00 33.22
N THR A 429 15.33 -20.03 33.21
CA THR A 429 16.09 -20.45 34.39
C THR A 429 17.11 -19.39 34.78
N ASP A 430 17.72 -18.74 33.80
CA ASP A 430 18.77 -17.72 33.99
C ASP A 430 18.24 -16.38 34.52
N GLU A 431 16.93 -16.11 34.40
CA GLU A 431 16.33 -14.81 34.72
C GLU A 431 16.15 -14.50 36.20
N GLY A 432 16.37 -15.46 37.10
CA GLY A 432 16.50 -15.21 38.52
C GLY A 432 15.29 -14.52 39.16
N GLY A 433 14.18 -15.25 39.27
CA GLY A 433 12.97 -14.81 39.97
C GLY A 433 11.98 -15.97 40.06
N PHE A 434 11.88 -16.58 41.24
CA PHE A 434 11.27 -17.91 41.47
C PHE A 434 12.05 -19.09 40.82
N PRO A 435 11.86 -20.35 41.27
CA PRO A 435 12.56 -21.50 40.69
C PRO A 435 12.15 -21.64 39.23
N GLY A 436 13.10 -21.57 38.30
CA GLY A 436 12.83 -21.62 36.85
C GLY A 436 12.00 -22.83 36.41
N SER A 437 12.05 -23.94 37.15
CA SER A 437 11.21 -25.12 36.93
C SER A 437 9.71 -24.87 37.10
N VAL A 438 9.29 -24.00 38.03
CA VAL A 438 7.88 -23.69 38.29
C VAL A 438 7.28 -22.91 37.11
N TRP A 439 8.02 -21.94 36.57
CA TRP A 439 7.57 -21.16 35.41
C TRP A 439 7.44 -22.01 34.15
N GLN A 440 8.39 -22.92 33.94
CA GLN A 440 8.35 -23.85 32.82
C GLN A 440 7.10 -24.75 32.89
N GLU A 441 6.77 -25.29 34.05
CA GLU A 441 5.56 -26.11 34.20
C GLU A 441 4.27 -25.30 33.99
N ILE A 442 4.21 -24.06 34.50
CA ILE A 442 3.05 -23.17 34.33
C ILE A 442 2.85 -22.80 32.85
N TRP A 443 3.89 -22.39 32.13
CA TRP A 443 3.77 -21.96 30.73
C TRP A 443 3.60 -23.12 29.76
N LEU A 444 4.25 -24.26 30.01
CA LEU A 444 3.96 -25.48 29.27
C LEU A 444 2.51 -25.91 29.51
N GLY A 445 2.00 -25.73 30.74
CA GLY A 445 0.68 -26.15 31.18
C GLY A 445 0.57 -27.67 31.39
N PRO A 446 -0.59 -28.20 31.80
CA PRO A 446 -0.83 -29.63 31.80
C PRO A 446 -1.15 -30.14 30.38
N SER A 447 -0.88 -31.43 30.11
CA SER A 447 -1.16 -32.02 28.79
C SER A 447 -2.63 -31.87 28.38
N SER A 448 -3.57 -31.89 29.33
CA SER A 448 -5.00 -31.68 29.09
C SER A 448 -5.40 -30.27 28.63
N SER A 449 -4.51 -29.28 28.82
CA SER A 449 -4.68 -27.92 28.26
C SER A 449 -4.16 -27.81 26.83
N ARG A 450 -3.24 -28.69 26.45
CA ARG A 450 -2.54 -28.69 25.16
C ARG A 450 -3.13 -29.67 24.14
N ASN A 451 -3.63 -30.79 24.65
CA ASN A 451 -4.05 -31.94 23.88
C ASN A 451 -5.39 -32.42 24.42
N TYR A 452 -6.46 -32.18 23.68
CA TYR A 452 -7.79 -32.56 24.13
C TYR A 452 -8.79 -32.70 22.97
N SER A 453 -9.84 -33.47 23.23
CA SER A 453 -11.04 -33.53 22.39
C SER A 453 -12.20 -32.83 23.09
N HIS A 454 -13.06 -32.19 22.31
CA HIS A 454 -14.33 -31.63 22.76
C HIS A 454 -15.45 -32.15 21.86
N THR A 455 -16.56 -32.57 22.46
CA THR A 455 -17.68 -33.23 21.75
C THR A 455 -18.90 -32.31 21.78
N PHE A 456 -19.51 -32.08 20.62
CA PHE A 456 -20.79 -31.42 20.45
C PHE A 456 -21.95 -32.40 20.57
N ALA A 457 -23.18 -31.89 20.60
CA ALA A 457 -24.36 -32.73 20.41
C ALA A 457 -24.31 -33.44 19.05
N THR A 458 -24.71 -34.71 19.04
CA THR A 458 -24.83 -35.51 17.80
C THR A 458 -25.86 -34.89 16.87
N ILE A 459 -25.48 -34.74 15.60
CA ILE A 459 -26.38 -34.27 14.53
C ILE A 459 -26.77 -35.42 13.59
N SER A 460 -27.89 -35.27 12.86
CA SER A 460 -28.33 -36.28 11.88
C SER A 460 -27.26 -36.49 10.80
N THR A 461 -27.04 -37.75 10.42
CA THR A 461 -26.10 -38.16 9.37
C THR A 461 -26.83 -38.66 8.11
N ASN A 462 -28.12 -38.34 7.98
CA ASN A 462 -28.90 -38.69 6.79
C ASN A 462 -28.43 -37.81 5.63
N ALA A 463 -28.10 -38.45 4.49
CA ALA A 463 -27.64 -37.73 3.31
C ALA A 463 -28.70 -36.72 2.82
N PRO A 464 -28.28 -35.55 2.33
CA PRO A 464 -29.22 -34.60 1.74
C PRO A 464 -29.85 -35.18 0.47
N THR A 465 -30.98 -34.60 0.07
CA THR A 465 -31.59 -34.81 -1.25
C THR A 465 -31.12 -33.72 -2.20
N LEU A 466 -30.97 -34.05 -3.49
CA LEU A 466 -30.38 -33.15 -4.49
C LEU A 466 -31.01 -33.37 -5.86
N THR A 467 -31.35 -32.28 -6.55
CA THR A 467 -31.88 -32.29 -7.92
C THR A 467 -31.26 -31.19 -8.76
N ILE A 468 -30.97 -31.47 -10.04
CA ILE A 468 -30.65 -30.46 -11.05
C ILE A 468 -31.94 -30.17 -11.82
N THR A 469 -32.39 -28.93 -11.82
CA THR A 469 -33.63 -28.48 -12.48
C THR A 469 -33.38 -28.01 -13.91
N ALA A 470 -32.19 -27.48 -14.20
CA ALA A 470 -31.75 -27.14 -15.56
C ALA A 470 -30.22 -27.19 -15.64
N PRO A 471 -29.62 -27.57 -16.77
CA PRO A 471 -30.26 -28.23 -17.91
C PRO A 471 -30.82 -29.61 -17.52
N THR A 472 -31.84 -30.08 -18.24
CA THR A 472 -32.38 -31.44 -18.05
C THR A 472 -31.60 -32.44 -18.88
N THR A 473 -31.62 -33.72 -18.52
CA THR A 473 -30.92 -34.78 -19.27
C THR A 473 -31.35 -34.79 -20.75
N GLY A 474 -30.37 -34.78 -21.65
CA GLY A 474 -30.55 -34.73 -23.11
C GLY A 474 -30.56 -33.31 -23.69
N SER A 475 -30.45 -32.26 -22.87
CA SER A 475 -30.41 -30.88 -23.35
C SER A 475 -29.16 -30.61 -24.20
N ASN A 476 -29.34 -29.87 -25.29
CA ASN A 476 -28.21 -29.27 -26.01
C ASN A 476 -27.79 -27.99 -25.30
N VAL A 477 -26.49 -27.82 -25.04
CA VAL A 477 -25.91 -26.63 -24.41
C VAL A 477 -24.90 -25.99 -25.35
N SER A 478 -24.88 -24.66 -25.38
CA SER A 478 -24.01 -23.88 -26.27
C SER A 478 -23.72 -22.51 -25.65
N GLY A 479 -22.47 -22.04 -25.71
CA GLY A 479 -22.07 -20.81 -25.01
C GLY A 479 -22.18 -20.94 -23.49
N SER A 480 -22.60 -19.87 -22.80
CA SER A 480 -22.80 -19.85 -21.36
C SER A 480 -24.18 -20.42 -20.96
N VAL A 481 -24.21 -21.40 -20.07
CA VAL A 481 -25.42 -22.03 -19.53
C VAL A 481 -25.40 -22.02 -18.00
N ASN A 482 -26.55 -21.77 -17.37
CA ASN A 482 -26.68 -21.87 -15.92
C ASN A 482 -27.14 -23.28 -15.54
N VAL A 483 -26.36 -23.96 -14.70
CA VAL A 483 -26.77 -25.19 -14.03
C VAL A 483 -27.48 -24.82 -12.74
N THR A 484 -28.79 -25.05 -12.66
CA THR A 484 -29.63 -24.72 -11.51
C THR A 484 -30.19 -25.98 -10.87
N GLY A 485 -30.46 -25.92 -9.57
CA GLY A 485 -31.10 -27.02 -8.86
C GLY A 485 -31.39 -26.72 -7.39
N ILE A 486 -31.87 -27.73 -6.69
CA ILE A 486 -32.31 -27.64 -5.30
C ILE A 486 -31.67 -28.77 -4.49
N ALA A 487 -31.08 -28.40 -3.36
CA ALA A 487 -30.60 -29.32 -2.34
C ALA A 487 -31.46 -29.15 -1.07
N THR A 488 -31.81 -30.24 -0.41
CA THR A 488 -32.55 -30.24 0.87
C THR A 488 -31.97 -31.26 1.83
N GLY A 489 -31.61 -30.86 3.03
CA GLY A 489 -31.06 -31.73 4.10
C GLY A 489 -31.90 -31.67 5.37
N GLU A 490 -31.78 -32.70 6.21
CA GLU A 490 -32.33 -32.68 7.58
C GLU A 490 -31.50 -31.81 8.52
N THR A 491 -30.20 -31.67 8.23
CA THR A 491 -29.30 -30.70 8.85
C THR A 491 -28.98 -29.58 7.87
N THR A 492 -28.40 -28.49 8.37
CA THR A 492 -27.93 -27.37 7.54
C THR A 492 -27.00 -27.88 6.44
N LEU A 493 -27.22 -27.44 5.20
CA LEU A 493 -26.31 -27.73 4.10
C LEU A 493 -24.99 -26.97 4.30
N ALA A 494 -23.86 -27.62 3.98
CA ALA A 494 -22.54 -27.02 4.09
C ALA A 494 -22.06 -26.47 2.75
N ARG A 495 -22.11 -27.28 1.68
CA ARG A 495 -21.66 -26.88 0.34
C ARG A 495 -22.21 -27.75 -0.76
N ILE A 496 -22.10 -27.26 -2.00
CA ILE A 496 -22.45 -27.98 -3.22
C ILE A 496 -21.25 -27.89 -4.19
N GLU A 497 -20.79 -29.03 -4.67
CA GLU A 497 -19.70 -29.17 -5.62
C GLU A 497 -20.28 -29.50 -7.01
N LEU A 498 -19.76 -28.85 -8.06
CA LEU A 498 -20.08 -29.15 -9.45
C LEU A 498 -18.90 -29.81 -10.14
N SER A 499 -19.15 -30.87 -10.90
CA SER A 499 -18.16 -31.55 -11.74
C SER A 499 -18.69 -31.78 -13.16
N LEU A 500 -17.79 -31.76 -14.15
CA LEU A 500 -18.06 -32.11 -15.54
C LEU A 500 -17.20 -33.30 -15.93
N ASP A 501 -17.82 -34.39 -16.39
CA ASP A 501 -17.14 -35.64 -16.75
C ASP A 501 -16.17 -36.15 -15.67
N SER A 502 -16.63 -36.11 -14.40
CA SER A 502 -15.85 -36.44 -13.20
C SER A 502 -14.74 -35.45 -12.82
N THR A 503 -14.52 -34.39 -13.60
CA THR A 503 -13.58 -33.31 -13.27
C THR A 503 -14.26 -32.27 -12.39
N PHE A 504 -13.73 -32.02 -11.20
CA PHE A 504 -14.21 -30.96 -10.31
C PHE A 504 -14.06 -29.59 -10.96
N LEU A 505 -15.12 -28.77 -10.88
CA LEU A 505 -15.14 -27.41 -11.41
C LEU A 505 -15.11 -26.37 -10.30
N VAL A 506 -16.07 -26.42 -9.38
CA VAL A 506 -16.31 -25.34 -8.41
C VAL A 506 -17.10 -25.82 -7.19
N THR A 507 -16.91 -25.13 -6.07
CA THR A 507 -17.68 -25.28 -4.83
C THR A 507 -18.52 -24.03 -4.58
N LEU A 508 -19.75 -24.22 -4.12
CA LEU A 508 -20.64 -23.17 -3.61
C LEU A 508 -20.94 -23.48 -2.14
N GLU A 509 -20.61 -22.56 -1.22
CA GLU A 509 -21.03 -22.68 0.17
C GLU A 509 -22.57 -22.56 0.26
N ALA A 510 -23.18 -23.45 1.03
CA ALA A 510 -24.62 -23.51 1.22
C ALA A 510 -24.96 -23.21 2.69
N SER A 511 -26.20 -22.82 2.94
CA SER A 511 -26.72 -22.63 4.28
C SER A 511 -28.22 -22.89 4.32
N GLY A 512 -28.75 -23.14 5.52
CA GLY A 512 -30.11 -23.60 5.73
C GLY A 512 -30.33 -25.07 5.34
N THR A 513 -31.52 -25.58 5.63
CA THR A 513 -31.91 -26.96 5.31
C THR A 513 -32.39 -27.12 3.87
N THR A 514 -32.60 -26.03 3.13
CA THR A 514 -32.91 -26.04 1.70
C THR A 514 -32.16 -24.91 1.01
N TYR A 515 -31.49 -25.23 -0.10
CA TYR A 515 -30.67 -24.29 -0.84
C TYR A 515 -30.88 -24.44 -2.35
N ASN A 516 -31.22 -23.32 -3.00
CA ASN A 516 -31.33 -23.25 -4.45
C ASN A 516 -29.98 -22.82 -5.03
N PHE A 517 -29.33 -23.67 -5.80
CA PHE A 517 -28.01 -23.39 -6.36
C PHE A 517 -28.08 -22.96 -7.83
N THR A 518 -27.10 -22.18 -8.25
CA THR A 518 -26.88 -21.81 -9.65
C THR A 518 -25.38 -21.73 -9.92
N PHE A 519 -24.91 -22.46 -10.92
CA PHE A 519 -23.53 -22.42 -11.40
C PHE A 519 -23.49 -21.96 -12.86
N PRO A 520 -22.73 -20.92 -13.21
CA PRO A 520 -22.45 -20.61 -14.60
C PRO A 520 -21.47 -21.65 -15.17
N LEU A 521 -21.83 -22.26 -16.30
CA LEU A 521 -21.02 -23.23 -17.03
C LEU A 521 -20.82 -22.73 -18.46
N ASN A 522 -19.57 -22.51 -18.86
CA ASN A 522 -19.27 -22.11 -20.23
C ASN A 522 -18.99 -23.35 -21.10
N SER A 523 -19.92 -23.71 -21.98
CA SER A 523 -19.76 -24.87 -22.85
C SER A 523 -18.73 -24.73 -23.97
N THR A 524 -18.16 -23.54 -24.17
CA THR A 524 -17.04 -23.37 -25.12
C THR A 524 -15.69 -23.78 -24.53
N SER A 525 -15.60 -24.04 -23.21
CA SER A 525 -14.36 -24.49 -22.56
C SER A 525 -14.15 -26.01 -22.59
N PHE A 526 -15.11 -26.77 -23.13
CA PHE A 526 -15.03 -28.22 -23.30
C PHE A 526 -15.37 -28.64 -24.73
N ALA A 527 -14.96 -29.85 -25.11
CA ALA A 527 -15.17 -30.38 -26.45
C ALA A 527 -16.65 -30.43 -26.82
N ASN A 528 -16.98 -30.48 -28.12
CA ASN A 528 -18.34 -30.79 -28.56
C ASN A 528 -18.62 -32.28 -28.38
N GLY A 529 -19.79 -32.63 -27.83
CA GLY A 529 -20.17 -34.01 -27.58
C GLY A 529 -21.04 -34.18 -26.35
N SER A 530 -21.24 -35.43 -25.92
CA SER A 530 -21.99 -35.74 -24.71
C SER A 530 -21.11 -35.52 -23.46
N HIS A 531 -21.63 -34.78 -22.48
CA HIS A 531 -20.99 -34.51 -21.20
C HIS A 531 -21.94 -34.82 -20.04
N THR A 532 -21.37 -35.24 -18.91
CA THR A 532 -22.12 -35.48 -17.67
C THR A 532 -21.83 -34.39 -16.66
N ILE A 533 -22.84 -33.59 -16.34
CA ILE A 533 -22.79 -32.61 -15.26
C ILE A 533 -23.22 -33.31 -13.98
N THR A 534 -22.35 -33.34 -12.96
CA THR A 534 -22.64 -33.92 -11.65
C THR A 534 -22.64 -32.83 -10.60
N ALA A 535 -23.72 -32.73 -9.83
CA ALA A 535 -23.76 -31.93 -8.60
C ALA A 535 -23.67 -32.86 -7.39
N ARG A 536 -22.92 -32.47 -6.36
CA ARG A 536 -22.82 -33.18 -5.09
C ARG A 536 -23.01 -32.20 -3.93
N ALA A 537 -24.01 -32.44 -3.09
CA ALA A 537 -24.30 -31.63 -1.92
C ALA A 537 -23.79 -32.32 -0.66
N TYR A 538 -23.23 -31.53 0.26
CA TYR A 538 -22.78 -31.96 1.58
C TYR A 538 -23.55 -31.19 2.64
N ASP A 539 -23.92 -31.86 3.72
CA ASP A 539 -24.44 -31.23 4.92
C ASP A 539 -23.33 -30.94 5.95
N ILE A 540 -23.68 -30.26 7.06
CA ILE A 540 -22.73 -29.96 8.14
C ILE A 540 -22.27 -31.22 8.92
N ALA A 541 -22.96 -32.36 8.75
CA ALA A 541 -22.53 -33.65 9.27
C ALA A 541 -21.49 -34.35 8.38
N GLY A 542 -21.23 -33.80 7.19
CA GLY A 542 -20.37 -34.40 6.17
C GLY A 542 -21.07 -35.47 5.33
N SER A 543 -22.36 -35.74 5.57
CA SER A 543 -23.18 -36.60 4.73
C SER A 543 -23.34 -35.96 3.37
N ASN A 544 -23.35 -36.76 2.30
CA ASN A 544 -23.45 -36.24 0.95
C ASN A 544 -24.32 -37.08 0.04
N ALA A 545 -24.87 -36.42 -0.97
CA ALA A 545 -25.56 -37.06 -2.09
C ALA A 545 -25.19 -36.37 -3.39
N SER A 546 -25.22 -37.12 -4.49
CA SER A 546 -24.96 -36.61 -5.83
C SER A 546 -26.09 -36.92 -6.79
N THR A 547 -26.27 -36.04 -7.76
CA THR A 547 -27.16 -36.23 -8.91
C THR A 547 -26.44 -35.78 -10.17
N SER A 548 -26.85 -36.29 -11.33
CA SER A 548 -26.22 -35.97 -12.59
C SER A 548 -27.22 -35.83 -13.72
N VAL A 549 -26.90 -34.98 -14.68
CA VAL A 549 -27.61 -34.85 -15.96
C VAL A 549 -26.61 -34.96 -17.10
N THR A 550 -27.01 -35.62 -18.18
CA THR A 550 -26.21 -35.67 -19.42
C THR A 550 -26.67 -34.56 -20.34
N VAL A 551 -25.73 -33.80 -20.90
CA VAL A 551 -25.99 -32.74 -21.88
C VAL A 551 -25.13 -32.94 -23.11
N THR A 552 -25.53 -32.35 -24.24
CA THR A 552 -24.70 -32.36 -25.45
C THR A 552 -24.20 -30.95 -25.74
N SER A 553 -22.89 -30.73 -25.71
CA SER A 553 -22.27 -29.48 -26.17
C SER A 553 -22.22 -29.45 -27.70
N ALA A 554 -22.74 -28.36 -28.28
CA ALA A 554 -22.78 -28.17 -29.73
C ALA A 554 -22.40 -26.73 -30.11
N ASN A 555 -21.09 -26.45 -30.11
CA ASN A 555 -20.54 -25.16 -30.49
C ASN A 555 -20.07 -25.20 -31.96
N THR A 556 -20.96 -24.90 -32.93
CA THR A 556 -20.62 -24.80 -34.37
C THR A 556 -20.45 -23.34 -34.81
N VAL A 557 -19.43 -23.05 -35.63
CA VAL A 557 -19.22 -21.72 -36.22
C VAL A 557 -20.09 -21.55 -37.48
N PRO A 558 -20.90 -20.47 -37.59
CA PRO A 558 -21.63 -20.15 -38.82
C PRO A 558 -20.71 -19.88 -40.02
N LEU A 559 -21.15 -20.22 -41.22
CA LEU A 559 -20.48 -19.82 -42.47
C LEU A 559 -21.06 -18.49 -42.96
N SER A 560 -20.21 -17.57 -43.41
CA SER A 560 -20.60 -16.29 -44.01
C SER A 560 -19.70 -15.96 -45.18
N MET A 561 -20.23 -15.28 -46.21
CA MET A 561 -19.51 -14.87 -47.42
C MET A 561 -20.01 -13.51 -47.94
N VAL A 562 -19.13 -12.56 -48.27
CA VAL A 562 -19.44 -11.30 -48.96
C VAL A 562 -19.48 -11.52 -50.48
N ILE A 563 -20.55 -11.07 -51.14
CA ILE A 563 -20.76 -11.24 -52.59
C ILE A 563 -20.50 -9.92 -53.34
N SER A 564 -20.97 -8.78 -52.81
CA SER A 564 -20.76 -7.44 -53.40
C SER A 564 -20.97 -6.36 -52.32
N PRO A 565 -20.25 -5.23 -52.32
CA PRO A 565 -19.06 -4.97 -53.12
C PRO A 565 -17.91 -5.89 -52.72
N ASN A 566 -17.16 -6.38 -53.71
CA ASN A 566 -16.14 -7.41 -53.50
C ASN A 566 -14.74 -7.00 -54.01
N GLY A 567 -14.61 -5.78 -54.53
CA GLY A 567 -13.36 -5.15 -54.92
C GLY A 567 -13.35 -4.63 -56.35
N GLY A 568 -12.66 -3.51 -56.56
CA GLY A 568 -12.49 -2.86 -57.86
C GLY A 568 -13.61 -1.91 -58.28
N GLU A 569 -14.72 -1.83 -57.55
CA GLU A 569 -15.80 -0.86 -57.83
C GLU A 569 -15.35 0.58 -57.54
N THR A 570 -15.93 1.56 -58.24
CA THR A 570 -15.84 2.98 -57.90
C THR A 570 -17.24 3.49 -57.58
N LEU A 571 -17.46 3.89 -56.33
CA LEU A 571 -18.71 4.43 -55.83
C LEU A 571 -18.57 5.94 -55.60
N LEU A 572 -19.69 6.66 -55.75
CA LEU A 572 -19.75 8.08 -55.41
C LEU A 572 -20.34 8.24 -54.01
N GLY A 573 -19.70 9.07 -53.18
CA GLY A 573 -20.20 9.47 -51.88
C GLY A 573 -21.64 10.01 -51.97
N GLY A 574 -22.50 9.58 -51.05
CA GLY A 574 -23.92 9.95 -51.03
C GLY A 574 -24.83 9.16 -51.99
N SER A 575 -24.28 8.30 -52.86
CA SER A 575 -25.08 7.38 -53.68
C SER A 575 -25.59 6.18 -52.86
N THR A 576 -26.48 5.36 -53.44
CA THR A 576 -26.93 4.10 -52.81
C THR A 576 -26.35 2.87 -53.53
N ARG A 577 -25.97 1.85 -52.77
CA ARG A 577 -25.38 0.59 -53.26
C ARG A 577 -25.90 -0.61 -52.46
N ALA A 578 -26.23 -1.70 -53.12
CA ALA A 578 -26.60 -2.94 -52.43
C ALA A 578 -25.34 -3.70 -51.95
N ILE A 579 -25.33 -4.08 -50.68
CA ILE A 579 -24.40 -5.06 -50.10
C ILE A 579 -25.08 -6.42 -50.15
N GLN A 580 -24.43 -7.43 -50.74
CA GLN A 580 -24.95 -8.78 -50.92
C GLN A 580 -24.05 -9.80 -50.22
N TRP A 581 -24.64 -10.83 -49.62
CA TRP A 581 -23.92 -11.88 -48.88
C TRP A 581 -24.63 -13.24 -48.93
N SER A 582 -23.93 -14.28 -48.50
CA SER A 582 -24.49 -15.60 -48.17
C SER A 582 -24.08 -15.98 -46.74
N ALA A 583 -25.02 -16.44 -45.91
CA ALA A 583 -24.73 -16.95 -44.57
C ALA A 583 -25.57 -18.20 -44.28
N SER A 584 -24.96 -19.22 -43.66
CA SER A 584 -25.61 -20.51 -43.38
C SER A 584 -25.08 -21.16 -42.08
N GLY A 585 -25.78 -22.18 -41.59
CA GLY A 585 -25.48 -22.86 -40.32
C GLY A 585 -26.40 -22.44 -39.16
N SER A 586 -25.97 -22.70 -37.93
CA SER A 586 -26.73 -22.41 -36.70
C SER A 586 -26.63 -20.92 -36.32
N LEU A 587 -27.50 -20.10 -36.92
CA LEU A 587 -27.53 -18.64 -36.75
C LEU A 587 -28.44 -18.22 -35.58
N ALA A 588 -28.06 -17.14 -34.89
CA ALA A 588 -28.92 -16.47 -33.92
C ALA A 588 -30.11 -15.76 -34.59
N THR A 589 -31.07 -15.26 -33.80
CA THR A 589 -32.14 -14.39 -34.34
C THR A 589 -31.53 -13.06 -34.77
N ASN A 590 -31.86 -12.59 -35.98
CA ASN A 590 -31.29 -11.38 -36.59
C ASN A 590 -29.74 -11.36 -36.58
N PRO A 591 -29.10 -12.33 -37.24
CA PRO A 591 -27.71 -12.66 -36.99
C PRO A 591 -26.72 -11.72 -37.71
N ILE A 592 -27.16 -10.88 -38.64
CA ILE A 592 -26.24 -10.22 -39.56
C ILE A 592 -25.86 -8.82 -39.08
N SER A 593 -24.55 -8.58 -39.02
CA SER A 593 -23.93 -7.27 -38.83
C SER A 593 -22.98 -6.97 -39.98
N LEU A 594 -23.05 -5.75 -40.50
CA LEU A 594 -22.28 -5.27 -41.65
C LEU A 594 -21.43 -4.07 -41.22
N TYR A 595 -20.17 -4.07 -41.66
CA TYR A 595 -19.19 -3.04 -41.38
C TYR A 595 -18.43 -2.67 -42.65
N TYR A 596 -17.79 -1.50 -42.68
CA TYR A 596 -16.78 -1.19 -43.69
C TYR A 596 -15.47 -0.69 -43.08
N SER A 597 -14.40 -1.02 -43.79
CA SER A 597 -13.02 -0.58 -43.56
C SER A 597 -12.69 0.53 -44.53
N THR A 598 -11.80 1.44 -44.13
CA THR A 598 -11.10 2.38 -45.03
C THR A 598 -9.59 2.13 -45.07
N ASN A 599 -9.09 1.07 -44.43
CA ASN A 599 -7.67 0.75 -44.29
C ASN A 599 -7.31 -0.65 -44.84
N SER A 600 -7.93 -1.04 -45.96
CA SER A 600 -7.69 -2.34 -46.62
C SER A 600 -8.00 -3.56 -45.75
N GLY A 601 -8.92 -3.45 -44.78
CA GLY A 601 -9.38 -4.55 -43.93
C GLY A 601 -8.57 -4.73 -42.64
N ALA A 602 -7.58 -3.88 -42.36
CA ALA A 602 -6.81 -3.96 -41.11
C ALA A 602 -7.69 -3.73 -39.87
N SER A 603 -8.75 -2.92 -39.98
CA SER A 603 -9.81 -2.81 -38.96
C SER A 603 -11.14 -2.38 -39.58
N TYR A 604 -12.25 -2.66 -38.88
CA TYR A 604 -13.61 -2.34 -39.32
C TYR A 604 -14.34 -1.45 -38.31
N PRO A 605 -13.90 -0.19 -38.12
CA PRO A 605 -14.49 0.70 -37.13
C PRO A 605 -15.87 1.23 -37.53
N ASN A 606 -16.22 1.18 -38.82
CA ASN A 606 -17.43 1.81 -39.33
C ASN A 606 -18.57 0.79 -39.47
N THR A 607 -19.64 0.99 -38.70
CA THR A 607 -20.83 0.13 -38.74
C THR A 607 -21.78 0.59 -39.86
N ILE A 608 -22.21 -0.34 -40.70
CA ILE A 608 -23.23 -0.10 -41.74
C ILE A 608 -24.62 -0.38 -41.18
N ALA A 609 -24.79 -1.56 -40.57
CA ALA A 609 -26.03 -2.01 -39.96
C ALA A 609 -25.75 -3.21 -39.04
N THR A 610 -26.58 -3.41 -38.02
CA THR A 610 -26.50 -4.58 -37.11
C THR A 610 -27.89 -5.12 -36.83
N GLY A 611 -27.99 -6.38 -36.39
CA GLY A 611 -29.28 -6.98 -36.06
C GLY A 611 -30.19 -7.17 -37.29
N LEU A 612 -29.59 -7.44 -38.46
CA LEU A 612 -30.34 -7.70 -39.68
C LEU A 612 -30.77 -9.17 -39.74
N SER A 613 -31.97 -9.41 -40.27
CA SER A 613 -32.37 -10.75 -40.73
C SER A 613 -31.43 -11.23 -41.84
N ASN A 614 -31.20 -12.54 -41.95
CA ASN A 614 -30.39 -13.11 -43.03
C ASN A 614 -31.14 -13.09 -44.39
N SER A 615 -31.33 -11.91 -44.96
CA SER A 615 -32.05 -11.65 -46.22
C SER A 615 -31.17 -11.76 -47.47
N GLY A 616 -29.85 -11.90 -47.31
CA GLY A 616 -28.86 -11.96 -48.39
C GLY A 616 -28.54 -10.61 -49.06
N SER A 617 -29.20 -9.51 -48.69
CA SER A 617 -28.94 -8.18 -49.24
C SER A 617 -29.37 -7.04 -48.30
N TYR A 618 -28.65 -5.92 -48.33
CA TYR A 618 -28.92 -4.67 -47.61
C TYR A 618 -28.60 -3.45 -48.48
N THR A 619 -29.50 -2.47 -48.54
CA THR A 619 -29.25 -1.21 -49.28
C THR A 619 -28.43 -0.26 -48.42
N TRP A 620 -27.19 -0.01 -48.83
CA TRP A 620 -26.23 0.87 -48.16
C TRP A 620 -26.20 2.25 -48.83
N THR A 621 -26.40 3.32 -48.03
CA THR A 621 -26.04 4.68 -48.45
C THR A 621 -24.53 4.84 -48.31
N VAL A 622 -23.84 5.01 -49.43
CA VAL A 622 -22.38 5.07 -49.49
C VAL A 622 -21.91 6.33 -48.75
N PRO A 623 -21.01 6.21 -47.75
CA PRO A 623 -20.51 7.35 -46.99
C PRO A 623 -19.76 8.30 -47.94
N ASP A 624 -19.89 9.59 -47.70
CA ASP A 624 -19.25 10.62 -48.52
C ASP A 624 -17.80 10.81 -48.07
N ILE A 625 -16.94 9.88 -48.48
CA ILE A 625 -15.52 9.81 -48.13
C ILE A 625 -14.66 9.63 -49.39
N SER A 626 -13.39 10.05 -49.33
CA SER A 626 -12.38 9.72 -50.35
C SER A 626 -11.51 8.58 -49.86
N SER A 627 -11.64 7.39 -50.44
CA SER A 627 -10.79 6.24 -50.09
C SER A 627 -10.76 5.24 -51.23
N SER A 628 -9.56 4.80 -51.62
CA SER A 628 -9.32 3.71 -52.58
C SER A 628 -9.11 2.34 -51.89
N THR A 629 -9.27 2.29 -50.57
CA THR A 629 -8.90 1.16 -49.71
C THR A 629 -10.09 0.60 -48.95
N VAL A 630 -11.30 0.76 -49.50
CA VAL A 630 -12.54 0.40 -48.83
C VAL A 630 -12.79 -1.11 -48.96
N ARG A 631 -13.21 -1.75 -47.87
CA ARG A 631 -13.71 -3.14 -47.84
C ARG A 631 -14.97 -3.22 -47.00
N VAL A 632 -15.86 -4.17 -47.28
CA VAL A 632 -17.01 -4.48 -46.42
C VAL A 632 -16.76 -5.79 -45.69
N LYS A 633 -17.18 -5.87 -44.43
CA LYS A 633 -17.15 -7.09 -43.61
C LYS A 633 -18.56 -7.45 -43.15
N ILE A 634 -18.85 -8.74 -43.20
CA ILE A 634 -20.03 -9.34 -42.60
C ILE A 634 -19.63 -10.13 -41.36
N ILE A 635 -20.43 -10.03 -40.30
CA ILE A 635 -20.42 -10.93 -39.16
C ILE A 635 -21.80 -11.58 -39.07
N ALA A 636 -21.84 -12.90 -39.12
CA ALA A 636 -23.02 -13.71 -38.90
C ALA A 636 -22.96 -14.31 -37.49
N ALA A 637 -23.75 -13.75 -36.57
CA ALA A 637 -23.84 -14.21 -35.20
C ALA A 637 -24.47 -15.60 -35.15
N GLY A 638 -23.74 -16.56 -34.58
CA GLY A 638 -24.26 -17.88 -34.27
C GLY A 638 -24.77 -17.95 -32.84
N THR A 639 -25.35 -19.10 -32.49
CA THR A 639 -25.82 -19.37 -31.12
C THR A 639 -24.67 -19.59 -30.11
N SER A 640 -23.44 -19.81 -30.60
CA SER A 640 -22.26 -20.12 -29.77
C SER A 640 -20.98 -19.38 -30.19
N SER A 641 -20.85 -19.02 -31.47
CA SER A 641 -19.71 -18.31 -32.04
C SER A 641 -20.14 -17.57 -33.31
N ASN A 642 -19.33 -16.62 -33.79
CA ASN A 642 -19.66 -15.82 -34.96
C ASN A 642 -18.87 -16.30 -36.18
N GLY A 643 -19.55 -16.41 -37.33
CA GLY A 643 -18.90 -16.45 -38.64
C GLY A 643 -18.57 -15.04 -39.11
N SER A 644 -17.48 -14.86 -39.84
CA SER A 644 -17.23 -13.58 -40.52
C SER A 644 -16.54 -13.78 -41.86
N ASP A 645 -16.79 -12.85 -42.78
CA ASP A 645 -16.09 -12.74 -44.05
C ASP A 645 -15.96 -11.27 -44.47
N GLU A 646 -15.08 -10.98 -45.43
CA GLU A 646 -14.84 -9.64 -45.95
C GLU A 646 -14.70 -9.60 -47.48
N SER A 647 -14.81 -8.40 -48.06
CA SER A 647 -14.54 -8.19 -49.50
C SER A 647 -13.15 -8.72 -49.89
N ASN A 648 -13.07 -9.41 -51.04
CA ASN A 648 -11.86 -10.01 -51.58
C ASN A 648 -10.77 -8.99 -51.95
N ALA A 649 -11.15 -7.78 -52.35
CA ALA A 649 -10.24 -6.70 -52.67
C ALA A 649 -10.82 -5.32 -52.32
N ASN A 650 -9.97 -4.29 -52.41
CA ASN A 650 -10.36 -2.92 -52.14
C ASN A 650 -11.24 -2.35 -53.27
N PHE A 651 -12.20 -1.51 -52.92
CA PHE A 651 -12.93 -0.67 -53.86
C PHE A 651 -12.76 0.82 -53.48
N THR A 652 -13.11 1.71 -54.42
CA THR A 652 -12.94 3.16 -54.29
C THR A 652 -14.27 3.85 -53.99
N ILE A 653 -14.26 4.80 -53.06
CA ILE A 653 -15.31 5.80 -52.87
C ILE A 653 -14.71 7.18 -53.12
N ASN A 654 -15.37 7.99 -53.96
CA ASN A 654 -15.00 9.39 -54.24
C ASN A 654 -15.95 10.37 -53.56
N LEU A 655 -15.46 11.56 -53.19
CA LEU A 655 -16.26 12.66 -52.64
C LEU A 655 -17.20 13.29 -53.70
N SER A 656 -18.31 13.86 -53.27
CA SER A 656 -19.17 14.78 -54.04
C SER A 656 -18.95 16.24 -53.58
N ASP A 657 -18.94 17.30 -54.40
CA ASP A 657 -18.76 18.69 -53.89
C ASP A 657 -19.88 19.64 -54.33
N THR A 658 -20.55 20.28 -53.37
CA THR A 658 -21.67 21.20 -53.59
C THR A 658 -21.53 22.53 -52.84
N THR A 659 -20.42 22.79 -52.15
CA THR A 659 -20.24 23.98 -51.28
C THR A 659 -19.18 24.92 -51.82
N GLY A 660 -19.26 26.21 -51.48
CA GLY A 660 -18.17 27.16 -51.73
C GLY A 660 -17.18 27.20 -50.57
N PRO A 661 -16.01 27.84 -50.75
CA PRO A 661 -14.93 27.84 -49.76
C PRO A 661 -15.30 28.58 -48.48
N THR A 662 -14.56 28.31 -47.42
CA THR A 662 -14.63 29.03 -46.14
C THR A 662 -13.35 29.84 -45.95
N VAL A 663 -13.44 30.95 -45.22
CA VAL A 663 -12.28 31.78 -44.88
C VAL A 663 -12.20 31.97 -43.38
N ALA A 664 -11.02 31.79 -42.82
CA ALA A 664 -10.69 32.17 -41.47
C ALA A 664 -9.66 33.30 -41.50
N ILE A 665 -9.91 34.35 -40.73
CA ILE A 665 -8.94 35.43 -40.50
C ILE A 665 -8.25 35.10 -39.17
N ASP A 666 -6.93 35.07 -39.17
CA ASP A 666 -6.16 35.00 -37.94
C ASP A 666 -6.32 36.30 -37.20
N ARG A 667 -6.89 36.20 -36.00
CA ARG A 667 -7.08 37.36 -35.14
C ARG A 667 -5.73 37.85 -34.65
N LEU A 668 -5.65 39.15 -34.44
CA LEU A 668 -4.51 39.73 -33.74
C LEU A 668 -4.47 39.14 -32.32
N MET A 669 -3.27 38.94 -31.76
CA MET A 669 -3.09 38.26 -30.46
C MET A 669 -3.93 38.85 -29.33
N ALA A 670 -4.17 40.16 -29.40
CA ALA A 670 -5.32 40.77 -28.77
C ALA A 670 -6.13 41.39 -29.91
N ASP A 671 -7.47 41.37 -29.83
CA ASP A 671 -8.36 42.13 -30.72
C ASP A 671 -8.16 43.67 -30.58
N ILE A 672 -7.01 44.08 -30.06
CA ILE A 672 -6.47 45.39 -29.80
C ILE A 672 -5.01 45.41 -30.30
N THR A 673 -4.64 46.34 -31.18
CA THR A 673 -3.25 46.53 -31.65
C THR A 673 -2.78 47.98 -31.53
N ALA A 674 -1.47 48.19 -31.40
CA ALA A 674 -0.87 49.52 -31.49
C ALA A 674 -0.32 49.83 -32.89
N ASP A 675 -0.30 48.84 -33.78
CA ASP A 675 0.05 48.97 -35.21
C ASP A 675 -1.16 49.48 -35.99
N ASN A 676 -0.98 50.57 -36.74
CA ASN A 676 -2.04 51.20 -37.53
C ASN A 676 -2.07 50.77 -39.00
N THR A 677 -1.17 49.89 -39.44
CA THR A 677 -1.26 49.18 -40.72
C THR A 677 -1.05 47.67 -40.50
N PRO A 678 -1.84 47.03 -39.62
CA PRO A 678 -1.60 45.65 -39.25
C PRO A 678 -1.69 44.75 -40.48
N THR A 679 -0.81 43.75 -40.52
CA THR A 679 -0.92 42.66 -41.49
C THR A 679 -1.68 41.53 -40.83
N LEU A 680 -2.80 41.15 -41.44
CA LEU A 680 -3.59 40.01 -40.99
C LEU A 680 -3.30 38.84 -41.92
N THR A 681 -3.10 37.68 -41.32
CA THR A 681 -3.04 36.42 -42.05
C THR A 681 -4.38 35.73 -41.94
N GLY A 682 -4.57 34.70 -42.74
CA GLY A 682 -5.72 33.83 -42.63
C GLY A 682 -5.53 32.63 -43.52
N ILE A 683 -6.53 31.75 -43.50
CA ILE A 683 -6.56 30.56 -44.35
C ILE A 683 -7.93 30.50 -45.01
N ALA A 684 -7.94 30.38 -46.33
CA ALA A 684 -9.12 29.97 -47.07
C ALA A 684 -9.06 28.45 -47.24
N THR A 685 -10.13 27.76 -46.88
CA THR A 685 -10.22 26.31 -47.00
C THR A 685 -11.49 25.92 -47.69
N ASP A 686 -11.39 25.00 -48.63
CA ASP A 686 -12.51 24.31 -49.21
C ASP A 686 -12.33 22.82 -48.95
N GLU A 687 -13.42 22.15 -48.61
CA GLU A 687 -13.32 20.75 -48.20
C GLU A 687 -12.98 19.83 -49.37
N ARG A 688 -13.22 20.24 -50.63
CA ARG A 688 -13.30 19.32 -51.76
C ARG A 688 -12.79 19.89 -53.10
N SER A 689 -12.44 21.17 -53.16
CA SER A 689 -11.89 21.84 -54.34
C SER A 689 -10.71 22.76 -53.99
N THR A 690 -9.89 23.16 -54.96
CA THR A 690 -8.76 24.06 -54.69
C THR A 690 -9.21 25.52 -54.59
N ILE A 691 -8.62 26.32 -53.71
CA ILE A 691 -8.89 27.75 -53.61
C ILE A 691 -8.26 28.45 -54.81
N SER A 692 -9.01 29.31 -55.50
CA SER A 692 -8.53 30.04 -56.67
C SER A 692 -8.12 31.48 -56.35
N THR A 693 -8.88 32.19 -55.50
CA THR A 693 -8.64 33.61 -55.18
C THR A 693 -9.17 33.96 -53.79
N ILE A 694 -8.50 34.89 -53.09
CA ILE A 694 -8.91 35.41 -51.78
C ILE A 694 -8.93 36.93 -51.85
N GLU A 695 -9.98 37.55 -51.32
CA GLU A 695 -10.16 39.01 -51.31
C GLU A 695 -10.41 39.51 -49.89
N CYS A 696 -9.89 40.70 -49.56
CA CYS A 696 -10.05 41.38 -48.28
C CYS A 696 -10.46 42.85 -48.46
N LYS A 697 -11.18 43.42 -47.50
CA LYS A 697 -11.44 44.87 -47.40
C LYS A 697 -11.54 45.30 -45.93
N VAL A 698 -11.25 46.57 -45.63
CA VAL A 698 -11.39 47.13 -44.28
C VAL A 698 -12.52 48.15 -44.27
N ASP A 699 -13.39 48.06 -43.27
CA ASP A 699 -14.58 48.88 -43.08
C ASP A 699 -15.45 48.94 -44.35
N ASP A 700 -15.67 50.12 -44.90
CA ASP A 700 -16.43 50.36 -46.14
C ASP A 700 -15.55 50.50 -47.39
N GLY A 701 -14.27 50.10 -47.30
CA GLY A 701 -13.30 50.12 -48.39
C GLY A 701 -13.57 49.13 -49.54
N SER A 702 -12.77 49.23 -50.60
CA SER A 702 -12.85 48.32 -51.77
C SER A 702 -12.23 46.95 -51.48
N TRP A 703 -12.75 45.90 -52.13
CA TRP A 703 -12.13 44.57 -52.13
C TRP A 703 -10.79 44.60 -52.86
N VAL A 704 -9.78 44.03 -52.21
CA VAL A 704 -8.42 43.92 -52.72
C VAL A 704 -7.99 42.46 -52.58
N THR A 705 -7.37 41.91 -53.62
CA THR A 705 -6.86 40.54 -53.60
C THR A 705 -5.79 40.41 -52.52
N ALA A 706 -5.94 39.42 -51.64
CA ALA A 706 -4.94 39.09 -50.64
C ALA A 706 -3.81 38.27 -51.27
N THR A 707 -2.61 38.34 -50.69
CA THR A 707 -1.46 37.60 -51.22
C THR A 707 -1.47 36.20 -50.64
N ILE A 708 -1.49 35.18 -51.51
CA ILE A 708 -1.31 33.78 -51.11
C ILE A 708 0.13 33.59 -50.64
N LEU A 709 0.32 32.99 -49.47
CA LEU A 709 1.60 32.92 -48.76
C LEU A 709 2.68 32.16 -49.54
N ASP A 710 2.31 31.13 -50.29
CA ASP A 710 3.23 30.35 -51.12
C ASP A 710 3.34 30.86 -52.58
N GLY A 711 2.53 31.86 -52.93
CA GLY A 711 2.48 32.47 -54.26
C GLY A 711 1.70 31.71 -55.32
N THR A 712 1.06 30.56 -55.01
CA THR A 712 0.33 29.74 -55.99
C THR A 712 -0.99 29.18 -55.45
N SER A 713 -2.12 29.44 -56.12
CA SER A 713 -3.41 28.82 -55.79
C SER A 713 -3.52 27.39 -56.35
N ASN A 714 -3.07 26.39 -55.60
CA ASN A 714 -3.03 25.00 -56.08
C ASN A 714 -3.55 23.94 -55.09
N THR A 715 -3.91 24.34 -53.88
CA THR A 715 -4.43 23.45 -52.83
C THR A 715 -5.85 23.83 -52.43
N SER A 716 -6.51 22.91 -51.72
CA SER A 716 -7.82 23.17 -51.09
C SER A 716 -7.72 23.98 -49.79
N SER A 717 -6.53 24.43 -49.41
CA SER A 717 -6.29 25.20 -48.20
C SER A 717 -5.16 26.20 -48.43
N GLU A 718 -5.51 27.41 -48.79
CA GLU A 718 -4.54 28.46 -49.09
C GLU A 718 -4.42 29.46 -47.94
N GLY A 719 -3.20 29.58 -47.42
CA GLY A 719 -2.86 30.62 -46.46
C GLY A 719 -2.65 31.95 -47.19
N PHE A 720 -3.12 33.05 -46.60
CA PHE A 720 -2.95 34.38 -47.16
C PHE A 720 -2.48 35.38 -46.12
N TYR A 721 -1.92 36.49 -46.61
CA TYR A 721 -1.73 37.69 -45.82
C TYR A 721 -2.27 38.92 -46.54
N PHE A 722 -2.76 39.85 -45.74
CA PHE A 722 -3.30 41.13 -46.19
C PHE A 722 -2.80 42.24 -45.26
N THR A 723 -1.90 43.07 -45.79
CA THR A 723 -1.45 44.29 -45.11
C THR A 723 -2.42 45.41 -45.42
N ILE A 724 -2.96 46.05 -44.38
CA ILE A 724 -3.89 47.17 -44.57
C ILE A 724 -3.16 48.30 -45.31
N PRO A 725 -3.63 48.71 -46.49
CA PRO A 725 -2.85 49.57 -47.39
C PRO A 725 -2.75 51.03 -46.92
N ASN A 726 -3.66 51.48 -46.05
CA ASN A 726 -3.71 52.85 -45.51
C ASN A 726 -3.75 52.82 -43.98
N ALA A 727 -3.02 53.73 -43.32
CA ALA A 727 -2.97 53.81 -41.86
C ALA A 727 -4.34 54.11 -41.23
N LEU A 728 -4.71 53.32 -40.23
CA LEU A 728 -5.97 53.39 -39.49
C LEU A 728 -5.91 54.38 -38.31
N SER A 729 -7.06 54.92 -37.91
CA SER A 729 -7.19 55.79 -36.75
C SER A 729 -7.39 54.99 -35.45
N THR A 730 -7.21 55.63 -34.29
CA THR A 730 -7.57 55.02 -33.00
C THR A 730 -9.08 54.76 -32.97
N GLY A 731 -9.47 53.50 -32.75
CA GLY A 731 -10.87 53.10 -32.74
C GLY A 731 -11.07 51.68 -33.22
N TYR A 732 -12.33 51.28 -33.36
CA TYR A 732 -12.68 49.98 -33.90
C TYR A 732 -12.69 50.00 -35.44
N HIS A 733 -12.05 49.01 -36.04
CA HIS A 733 -12.04 48.72 -37.47
C HIS A 733 -12.46 47.28 -37.72
N THR A 734 -13.05 46.99 -38.88
CA THR A 734 -13.51 45.65 -39.25
C THR A 734 -12.88 45.22 -40.57
N LEU A 735 -12.10 44.14 -40.56
CA LEU A 735 -11.64 43.46 -41.77
C LEU A 735 -12.74 42.50 -42.25
N TYR A 736 -13.02 42.48 -43.55
CA TYR A 736 -13.85 41.48 -44.21
C TYR A 736 -12.99 40.65 -45.16
N ALA A 737 -13.23 39.34 -45.25
CA ALA A 737 -12.56 38.43 -46.18
C ALA A 737 -13.54 37.45 -46.84
N ARG A 738 -13.23 37.04 -48.07
CA ARG A 738 -13.95 35.98 -48.81
C ARG A 738 -13.02 35.27 -49.79
N ALA A 739 -13.39 34.05 -50.22
CA ALA A 739 -12.60 33.25 -51.16
C ALA A 739 -13.46 32.66 -52.28
N TYR A 740 -12.79 32.26 -53.34
CA TYR A 740 -13.35 31.54 -54.49
C TYR A 740 -12.63 30.21 -54.65
N ASP A 741 -13.34 29.17 -55.07
CA ASP A 741 -12.73 27.89 -55.44
C ASP A 741 -12.40 27.81 -56.94
N ALA A 742 -11.82 26.69 -57.38
CA ALA A 742 -11.48 26.42 -58.77
C ALA A 742 -12.70 26.24 -59.70
N TYR A 743 -13.88 26.06 -59.13
CA TYR A 743 -15.15 26.00 -59.85
C TYR A 743 -15.86 27.38 -59.89
N GLY A 744 -15.23 28.43 -59.34
CA GLY A 744 -15.73 29.80 -59.32
C GLY A 744 -16.81 30.07 -58.28
N ARG A 745 -17.08 29.14 -57.35
CA ARG A 745 -18.05 29.34 -56.27
C ARG A 745 -17.43 30.23 -55.20
N VAL A 746 -18.23 31.17 -54.68
CA VAL A 746 -17.78 32.11 -53.64
C VAL A 746 -18.22 31.64 -52.26
N GLY A 747 -17.30 31.75 -51.31
CA GLY A 747 -17.54 31.52 -49.90
C GLY A 747 -18.39 32.61 -49.26
N ALA A 748 -18.96 32.28 -48.10
CA ALA A 748 -19.59 33.30 -47.26
C ALA A 748 -18.56 34.33 -46.78
N GLU A 749 -18.94 35.61 -46.75
CA GLU A 749 -18.08 36.68 -46.24
C GLU A 749 -17.88 36.53 -44.73
N VAL A 750 -16.63 36.61 -44.28
CA VAL A 750 -16.28 36.63 -42.85
C VAL A 750 -15.79 38.00 -42.46
N SER A 751 -15.99 38.38 -41.20
CA SER A 751 -15.50 39.65 -40.67
C SER A 751 -14.78 39.47 -39.34
N TYR A 752 -13.80 40.32 -39.12
CA TYR A 752 -13.01 40.39 -37.89
C TYR A 752 -12.86 41.85 -37.45
N ARG A 753 -13.41 42.17 -36.29
CA ARG A 753 -13.35 43.51 -35.70
C ARG A 753 -12.20 43.57 -34.71
N PHE A 754 -11.32 44.56 -34.88
CA PHE A 754 -10.22 44.85 -33.95
C PHE A 754 -10.20 46.33 -33.60
N TYR A 755 -9.53 46.68 -32.51
CA TYR A 755 -9.38 48.04 -32.03
C TYR A 755 -7.92 48.47 -32.15
N VAL A 756 -7.66 49.72 -32.53
CA VAL A 756 -6.30 50.28 -32.51
C VAL A 756 -6.12 51.13 -31.23
N THR A 757 -5.26 50.73 -30.26
CA THR A 757 -4.96 51.45 -28.98
C THR A 757 -3.50 51.94 -28.84
N ARG A 758 -3.21 52.79 -27.84
CA ARG A 758 -1.84 53.13 -27.35
C ARG A 758 -1.74 53.07 -25.81
N SER A 759 -0.62 52.61 -25.23
CA SER A 759 -0.40 52.31 -23.80
C SER A 759 0.29 53.43 -22.98
N LYS A 760 0.00 53.52 -21.67
CA LYS A 760 0.64 54.44 -20.69
C LYS A 760 2.13 54.10 -20.44
N PRO A 761 2.96 55.04 -19.93
CA PRO A 761 4.38 54.76 -19.63
C PRO A 761 4.56 53.77 -18.47
N SER A 762 5.63 52.97 -18.55
CA SER A 762 6.06 51.99 -17.54
C SER A 762 7.17 52.55 -16.65
N LEU A 763 7.15 52.18 -15.37
CA LEU A 763 8.10 52.65 -14.35
C LEU A 763 8.64 51.45 -13.55
N GLU A 764 9.96 51.33 -13.49
CA GLU A 764 10.67 50.36 -12.66
C GLU A 764 11.56 51.12 -11.67
N ILE A 765 11.22 51.10 -10.38
CA ILE A 765 11.87 51.90 -9.34
C ILE A 765 12.45 50.99 -8.26
N THR A 766 13.64 51.33 -7.77
CA THR A 766 14.33 50.73 -6.63
C THR A 766 14.62 51.78 -5.56
N LEU A 767 14.76 51.34 -4.30
CA LEU A 767 15.25 52.17 -3.20
C LEU A 767 16.59 51.62 -2.70
N ASP A 768 17.60 52.48 -2.56
CA ASP A 768 18.96 52.12 -2.16
C ASP A 768 19.54 50.96 -3.01
N GLY A 769 19.25 50.96 -4.31
CA GLY A 769 19.62 49.88 -5.25
C GLY A 769 18.87 48.56 -5.07
N GLN A 770 17.86 48.49 -4.20
CA GLN A 770 17.08 47.28 -3.91
C GLN A 770 15.62 47.43 -4.35
N THR A 771 15.03 46.33 -4.79
CA THR A 771 13.56 46.27 -4.98
C THR A 771 12.90 46.20 -3.61
N VAL A 772 11.91 47.05 -3.39
CA VAL A 772 11.21 47.16 -2.10
C VAL A 772 9.73 46.80 -2.24
N TYR A 773 9.19 46.24 -1.17
CA TYR A 773 7.78 45.86 -1.03
C TYR A 773 7.18 46.49 0.23
N SER A 774 5.86 46.42 0.32
CA SER A 774 5.14 46.97 1.47
C SER A 774 5.55 46.27 2.77
N GLY A 775 5.90 47.05 3.79
CA GLY A 775 6.40 46.55 5.08
C GLY A 775 7.92 46.43 5.16
N ASP A 776 8.64 46.59 4.06
CA ASP A 776 10.11 46.50 4.07
C ASP A 776 10.74 47.65 4.84
N ALA A 777 11.84 47.37 5.52
CA ALA A 777 12.63 48.38 6.21
C ALA A 777 13.53 49.12 5.23
N ILE A 778 13.50 50.45 5.26
CA ILE A 778 14.31 51.31 4.39
C ILE A 778 15.18 52.25 5.24
N SER A 779 16.23 52.80 4.62
CA SER A 779 17.02 53.84 5.28
C SER A 779 16.19 55.10 5.50
N ALA A 780 16.54 55.92 6.50
CA ALA A 780 15.84 57.18 6.76
C ALA A 780 16.07 58.20 5.64
N THR A 781 17.09 58.04 4.80
CA THR A 781 17.37 58.89 3.64
C THR A 781 17.56 57.99 2.41
N PRO A 782 16.50 57.38 1.87
CA PRO A 782 16.65 56.44 0.77
C PRO A 782 17.11 57.14 -0.52
N SER A 783 17.83 56.44 -1.39
CA SER A 783 18.05 56.81 -2.79
C SER A 783 16.96 56.19 -3.65
N VAL A 784 16.22 56.99 -4.41
CA VAL A 784 15.26 56.51 -5.41
C VAL A 784 15.98 56.43 -6.75
N GLU A 785 16.07 55.26 -7.33
CA GLU A 785 16.61 55.05 -8.67
C GLU A 785 15.60 54.31 -9.54
N GLY A 786 15.58 54.54 -10.85
CA GLY A 786 14.68 53.77 -11.70
C GLY A 786 14.75 54.08 -13.19
N THR A 787 14.01 53.29 -13.97
CA THR A 787 13.90 53.43 -15.43
C THR A 787 12.45 53.67 -15.83
N LEU A 788 12.24 54.65 -16.73
CA LEU A 788 10.95 55.04 -17.28
C LEU A 788 10.93 54.75 -18.79
N ILE A 789 9.91 54.04 -19.27
CA ILE A 789 9.79 53.60 -20.67
C ILE A 789 8.43 54.01 -21.24
N SER A 790 8.41 54.55 -22.46
CA SER A 790 7.18 54.84 -23.21
C SER A 790 7.32 54.46 -24.69
N ALA A 791 6.22 54.04 -25.30
CA ALA A 791 6.17 53.77 -26.74
C ALA A 791 6.20 55.05 -27.60
N VAL A 792 5.89 56.21 -27.02
CA VAL A 792 5.71 57.49 -27.74
C VAL A 792 6.60 58.63 -27.22
N GLY A 793 7.39 58.38 -26.18
CA GLY A 793 8.21 59.38 -25.48
C GLY A 793 7.71 59.68 -24.07
N ILE A 794 8.61 60.07 -23.17
CA ILE A 794 8.28 60.52 -21.81
C ILE A 794 8.29 62.05 -21.77
N ASN A 795 7.23 62.66 -21.26
CA ASN A 795 7.25 64.09 -20.93
C ASN A 795 7.98 64.27 -19.59
N THR A 796 9.29 64.54 -19.66
CA THR A 796 10.17 64.60 -18.47
C THR A 796 9.76 65.67 -17.45
N SER A 797 9.01 66.70 -17.86
CA SER A 797 8.49 67.73 -16.95
C SER A 797 7.40 67.23 -16.00
N THR A 798 6.85 66.03 -16.25
CA THR A 798 5.77 65.43 -15.45
C THR A 798 6.28 64.40 -14.44
N ILE A 799 7.59 64.17 -14.39
CA ILE A 799 8.20 63.22 -13.44
C ILE A 799 8.19 63.84 -12.04
N LYS A 800 7.61 63.12 -11.08
CA LYS A 800 7.62 63.53 -9.67
C LYS A 800 7.69 62.34 -8.73
N ILE A 801 8.30 62.54 -7.57
CA ILE A 801 8.36 61.59 -6.46
C ILE A 801 7.55 62.18 -5.31
N VAL A 802 6.61 61.43 -4.77
CA VAL A 802 5.71 61.86 -3.70
C VAL A 802 5.94 61.00 -2.48
N THR A 803 6.12 61.63 -1.33
CA THR A 803 6.22 60.93 -0.03
C THR A 803 4.98 61.17 0.82
N ASP A 804 4.49 60.09 1.41
CA ASP A 804 3.28 60.05 2.26
C ASP A 804 2.06 60.73 1.64
N GLN A 805 2.01 60.75 0.31
CA GLN A 805 0.98 61.41 -0.50
C GLN A 805 0.83 62.93 -0.24
N THR A 806 1.79 63.57 0.45
CA THR A 806 1.69 64.98 0.86
C THR A 806 2.75 65.91 0.25
N ASN A 807 3.92 65.39 -0.13
CA ASN A 807 5.04 66.23 -0.60
C ASN A 807 5.51 65.82 -2.00
N ASP A 808 5.22 66.66 -3.01
CA ASP A 808 5.68 66.47 -4.39
C ASP A 808 7.12 66.98 -4.55
N ILE A 809 8.06 66.05 -4.73
CA ILE A 809 9.45 66.33 -5.09
C ILE A 809 9.54 66.36 -6.62
N THR A 810 9.81 67.56 -7.15
CA THR A 810 9.93 67.82 -8.60
C THR A 810 11.27 68.43 -8.99
N SER A 811 12.10 68.81 -8.02
CA SER A 811 13.43 69.41 -8.22
C SER A 811 14.52 68.54 -7.60
N GLY A 812 15.71 68.54 -8.22
CA GLY A 812 16.86 67.72 -7.78
C GLY A 812 16.84 66.26 -8.26
N ILE A 813 15.81 65.84 -9.01
CA ILE A 813 15.77 64.53 -9.68
C ILE A 813 16.69 64.60 -10.90
N THR A 814 17.69 63.72 -10.95
CA THR A 814 18.56 63.59 -12.13
C THR A 814 17.85 62.72 -13.16
N ILE A 815 17.65 63.22 -14.38
CA ILE A 815 16.96 62.50 -15.47
C ILE A 815 17.92 62.39 -16.65
N THR A 816 18.29 61.17 -17.03
CA THR A 816 19.26 60.93 -18.10
C THR A 816 18.63 60.03 -19.17
N PRO A 817 18.52 60.48 -20.44
CA PRO A 817 18.14 59.61 -21.55
C PRO A 817 19.16 58.48 -21.68
N ILE A 818 18.69 57.25 -21.87
CA ILE A 818 19.57 56.10 -22.13
C ILE A 818 19.49 55.70 -23.61
N THR A 819 20.41 54.84 -24.07
CA THR A 819 20.61 54.54 -25.50
C THR A 819 19.37 53.94 -26.20
N ALA A 820 18.43 53.37 -25.44
CA ALA A 820 17.16 52.86 -25.96
C ALA A 820 16.16 54.00 -26.22
N PRO A 821 15.46 54.02 -27.37
CA PRO A 821 14.52 55.09 -27.70
C PRO A 821 13.43 55.24 -26.62
N TYR A 822 13.12 56.50 -26.29
CA TYR A 822 12.07 56.88 -25.33
C TYR A 822 12.22 56.29 -23.92
N THR A 823 13.44 55.93 -23.54
CA THR A 823 13.77 55.41 -22.22
C THR A 823 14.66 56.37 -21.43
N TYR A 824 14.34 56.56 -20.16
CA TYR A 824 15.04 57.49 -19.28
C TYR A 824 15.37 56.81 -17.95
N SER A 825 16.57 57.06 -17.44
CA SER A 825 16.92 56.74 -16.05
C SER A 825 16.65 57.94 -15.16
N ILE A 826 16.17 57.69 -13.94
CA ILE A 826 15.99 58.70 -12.90
C ILE A 826 16.75 58.32 -11.64
N SER A 827 17.30 59.32 -10.95
CA SER A 827 17.84 59.14 -9.61
C SER A 827 17.60 60.35 -8.71
N TYR A 828 17.32 60.09 -7.43
CA TYR A 828 17.09 61.13 -6.43
C TYR A 828 17.48 60.64 -5.03
N GLN A 829 18.36 61.37 -4.34
CA GLN A 829 18.73 61.09 -2.95
C GLN A 829 17.93 61.98 -1.99
N PHE A 830 17.23 61.38 -1.02
CA PHE A 830 16.61 62.15 0.05
C PHE A 830 17.66 62.84 0.91
N THR A 831 17.61 64.17 0.98
CA THR A 831 18.55 64.98 1.78
C THR A 831 18.05 65.25 3.19
N THR A 832 16.73 65.17 3.40
CA THR A 832 16.09 65.23 4.72
C THR A 832 15.64 63.83 5.11
N ALA A 833 16.00 63.41 6.32
CA ALA A 833 15.61 62.10 6.82
C ALA A 833 14.09 62.01 7.00
N LEU A 834 13.49 60.96 6.44
CA LEU A 834 12.16 60.49 6.78
C LEU A 834 12.10 60.21 8.28
N THR A 835 10.97 60.54 8.89
CA THR A 835 10.77 60.35 10.32
C THR A 835 10.70 58.87 10.69
N ASP A 836 10.83 58.54 11.97
CA ASP A 836 10.61 57.17 12.43
C ASP A 836 9.13 56.79 12.21
N GLY A 837 8.88 55.65 11.58
CA GLY A 837 7.54 55.15 11.34
C GLY A 837 7.32 54.57 9.95
N THR A 838 6.05 54.55 9.56
CA THR A 838 5.56 53.90 8.34
C THR A 838 5.34 54.95 7.26
N HIS A 839 5.98 54.77 6.10
CA HIS A 839 6.00 55.74 5.00
C HIS A 839 5.52 55.12 3.68
N SER A 840 5.14 55.97 2.74
CA SER A 840 4.85 55.60 1.34
C SER A 840 5.66 56.46 0.37
N ILE A 841 6.07 55.85 -0.74
CA ILE A 841 6.73 56.55 -1.84
C ILE A 841 5.99 56.21 -3.14
N LEU A 842 5.56 57.25 -3.86
CA LEU A 842 4.91 57.18 -5.16
C LEU A 842 5.76 57.92 -6.19
N VAL A 843 6.07 57.29 -7.32
CA VAL A 843 6.71 57.92 -8.48
C VAL A 843 5.71 57.97 -9.63
N THR A 844 5.57 59.12 -10.28
CA THR A 844 4.66 59.26 -11.43
C THR A 844 5.35 59.93 -12.61
N CYS A 845 4.99 59.56 -13.84
CA CYS A 845 5.37 60.27 -15.06
C CYS A 845 4.28 60.14 -16.12
N SER A 846 4.22 61.07 -17.08
CA SER A 846 3.32 61.00 -18.23
C SER A 846 4.08 60.91 -19.54
N ASP A 847 3.49 60.25 -20.53
CA ASP A 847 4.00 60.26 -21.89
C ASP A 847 3.64 61.57 -22.63
N THR A 848 4.13 61.71 -23.86
CA THR A 848 3.84 62.86 -24.74
C THR A 848 2.36 62.94 -25.17
N ASP A 849 1.60 61.85 -25.02
CA ASP A 849 0.15 61.76 -25.25
C ASP A 849 -0.68 62.00 -23.96
N ASN A 850 -0.03 62.49 -22.88
CA ASN A 850 -0.59 62.81 -21.56
C ASN A 850 -1.20 61.63 -20.79
N LYS A 851 -0.77 60.39 -21.05
CA LYS A 851 -1.14 59.24 -20.22
C LYS A 851 -0.14 59.08 -19.08
N THR A 852 -0.62 58.98 -17.85
CA THR A 852 0.21 58.92 -16.64
C THR A 852 0.44 57.49 -16.16
N GLY A 853 1.70 57.10 -15.99
CA GLY A 853 2.15 55.90 -15.29
C GLY A 853 2.54 56.23 -13.85
N THR A 854 2.35 55.27 -12.96
CA THR A 854 2.59 55.41 -11.51
C THR A 854 3.22 54.14 -10.95
N TRP A 855 4.16 54.30 -10.02
CA TRP A 855 4.74 53.24 -9.19
C TRP A 855 4.62 53.65 -7.72
N GLU A 856 3.98 52.86 -6.87
CA GLU A 856 3.78 53.18 -5.45
C GLU A 856 4.12 52.00 -4.56
N VAL A 857 4.85 52.25 -3.48
CA VAL A 857 5.01 51.31 -2.37
C VAL A 857 4.61 52.00 -1.08
N VAL A 858 3.73 51.35 -0.34
CA VAL A 858 3.18 51.84 0.92
C VAL A 858 3.72 51.04 2.10
N ALA A 859 3.66 51.62 3.28
CA ALA A 859 4.04 51.00 4.54
C ALA A 859 5.52 50.59 4.72
N LEU A 860 6.43 51.30 4.07
CA LEU A 860 7.87 51.18 4.26
C LEU A 860 8.25 51.62 5.68
N GLN A 861 9.05 50.81 6.37
CA GLN A 861 9.39 51.04 7.77
C GLN A 861 10.73 51.76 7.88
N VAL A 862 10.70 52.99 8.38
CA VAL A 862 11.91 53.72 8.79
C VAL A 862 12.11 53.46 10.29
N ALA A 863 13.14 52.66 10.62
CA ALA A 863 13.37 52.17 11.98
C ALA A 863 13.95 53.25 12.92
N ALA A 864 13.48 53.26 14.17
CA ALA A 864 13.82 54.28 15.17
C ALA A 864 15.33 54.40 15.49
N ALA A 865 15.75 55.59 15.93
CA ALA A 865 17.13 55.95 16.33
C ALA A 865 17.73 55.17 17.54
N GLY A 866 17.38 53.90 17.74
CA GLY A 866 17.93 53.00 18.78
C GLY A 866 19.09 52.11 18.28
N ASP A 867 19.79 51.42 19.20
CA ASP A 867 20.91 50.51 18.89
C ASP A 867 20.52 49.49 17.78
N ALA A 868 21.45 49.19 16.86
CA ALA A 868 21.24 48.14 15.87
C ALA A 868 20.95 46.79 16.55
N ALA A 869 19.96 46.07 16.02
CA ALA A 869 19.42 44.86 16.61
C ALA A 869 19.34 43.74 15.56
N ILE A 870 19.45 42.50 16.05
CA ILE A 870 19.15 41.32 15.26
C ILE A 870 17.66 41.02 15.46
N THR A 871 16.88 41.11 14.39
CA THR A 871 15.41 41.04 14.43
C THR A 871 14.87 39.64 14.13
N SER A 872 15.73 38.72 13.69
CA SER A 872 15.39 37.31 13.47
C SER A 872 16.21 36.39 14.37
N ARG A 873 15.76 35.14 14.54
CA ARG A 873 16.55 34.14 15.26
C ARG A 873 17.77 33.77 14.42
N ALA A 874 18.98 33.97 14.96
CA ALA A 874 20.19 33.51 14.31
C ALA A 874 20.23 31.97 14.26
N LEU A 875 20.36 31.41 13.06
CA LEU A 875 20.39 29.97 12.81
C LEU A 875 21.57 29.62 11.91
N ASN A 876 22.02 28.37 11.95
CA ASN A 876 23.08 27.89 11.07
C ASN A 876 22.73 26.56 10.40
N PHE A 877 23.17 26.38 9.16
CA PHE A 877 22.95 25.17 8.36
C PHE A 877 24.17 24.86 7.47
N PRO A 878 24.62 23.59 7.39
CA PRO A 878 24.16 22.41 8.16
C PRO A 878 24.54 22.45 9.65
N ASN A 879 23.81 21.71 10.51
CA ASN A 879 24.07 21.55 11.95
C ASN A 879 23.46 20.23 12.48
N PRO A 880 24.25 19.17 12.76
CA PRO A 880 25.71 19.15 12.83
C PRO A 880 26.42 19.33 11.47
N PHE A 881 27.65 19.82 11.49
CA PHE A 881 28.50 19.97 10.29
C PHE A 881 29.91 19.41 10.52
N ALA A 882 30.58 19.04 9.42
CA ALA A 882 31.97 18.63 9.43
C ALA A 882 32.90 19.82 9.08
N PRO A 883 34.00 20.05 9.83
CA PRO A 883 34.97 21.09 9.49
C PRO A 883 35.61 20.83 8.12
N SER A 884 36.00 21.90 7.42
CA SER A 884 36.81 21.78 6.21
C SER A 884 38.17 21.16 6.55
N THR A 885 38.54 20.06 5.87
CA THR A 885 39.84 19.37 6.03
C THR A 885 40.94 19.98 5.16
N GLY A 886 40.66 21.08 4.45
CA GLY A 886 41.61 21.70 3.50
C GLY A 886 41.94 20.82 2.29
N THR A 887 41.25 19.69 2.10
CA THR A 887 41.43 18.80 0.96
C THR A 887 40.53 19.27 -0.19
N VAL A 888 41.11 19.51 -1.36
CA VAL A 888 40.37 19.94 -2.56
C VAL A 888 39.31 18.89 -2.92
N GLY A 889 38.03 19.26 -2.84
CA GLY A 889 36.89 18.40 -3.21
C GLY A 889 35.95 17.98 -2.08
N VAL A 890 36.22 18.33 -0.82
CA VAL A 890 35.29 18.11 0.32
C VAL A 890 34.82 19.46 0.87
N VAL A 891 33.54 19.81 0.69
CA VAL A 891 32.97 21.07 1.22
C VAL A 891 32.51 20.83 2.67
N GLY A 892 33.40 21.06 3.63
CA GLY A 892 33.06 21.10 5.06
C GLY A 892 32.83 22.53 5.54
N GLY A 893 31.78 22.79 6.33
CA GLY A 893 31.44 24.11 6.87
C GLY A 893 29.95 24.29 7.18
N THR A 894 29.57 25.48 7.65
CA THR A 894 28.18 25.88 7.96
C THR A 894 27.95 27.37 7.69
N ASN A 895 26.77 27.75 7.23
CA ASN A 895 26.37 29.15 7.06
C ASN A 895 25.55 29.63 8.27
N ILE A 896 25.82 30.84 8.76
CA ILE A 896 25.11 31.48 9.87
C ILE A 896 24.24 32.61 9.32
N GLY A 897 22.92 32.47 9.38
CA GLY A 897 21.92 33.42 8.87
C GLY A 897 21.24 34.26 9.96
N TYR A 898 21.04 35.56 9.71
CA TYR A 898 20.37 36.52 10.61
C TYR A 898 19.91 37.81 9.90
N THR A 899 18.99 38.57 10.50
CA THR A 899 18.42 39.81 9.94
C THR A 899 18.78 41.01 10.82
N LEU A 900 19.28 42.09 10.22
CA LEU A 900 19.64 43.32 10.93
C LEU A 900 18.58 44.41 10.75
N SER A 901 18.30 45.14 11.83
CA SER A 901 17.40 46.31 11.81
C SER A 901 17.98 47.54 11.13
N LYS A 902 19.30 47.60 10.95
CA LYS A 902 20.04 48.61 10.18
C LYS A 902 21.47 48.12 9.91
N ASN A 903 22.17 48.74 8.95
CA ASN A 903 23.59 48.46 8.72
C ASN A 903 24.37 48.59 10.03
N ALA A 904 25.18 47.59 10.37
CA ALA A 904 25.91 47.59 11.62
C ALA A 904 27.17 46.72 11.54
N ASN A 905 28.15 47.01 12.40
CA ASN A 905 29.32 46.17 12.57
C ASN A 905 28.92 44.92 13.35
N VAL A 906 28.90 43.77 12.69
CA VAL A 906 28.58 42.49 13.32
C VAL A 906 29.85 41.68 13.50
N LYS A 907 30.09 41.21 14.73
CA LYS A 907 31.10 40.19 14.98
C LYS A 907 30.44 38.87 15.32
N ILE A 908 30.86 37.81 14.64
CA ILE A 908 30.50 36.43 14.97
C ILE A 908 31.69 35.81 15.72
N MET A 909 31.52 35.59 17.02
CA MET A 909 32.55 35.00 17.87
C MET A 909 32.16 33.58 18.24
N ILE A 910 33.06 32.62 18.01
CA ILE A 910 32.82 31.20 18.27
C ILE A 910 33.66 30.76 19.46
N PHE A 911 33.05 30.04 20.39
CA PHE A 911 33.62 29.62 21.66
C PHE A 911 33.46 28.11 21.88
N ASP A 912 34.39 27.51 22.62
CA ASP A 912 34.16 26.20 23.24
C ASP A 912 33.17 26.30 24.43
N ILE A 913 32.78 25.14 24.98
CA ILE A 913 31.91 25.07 26.16
C ILE A 913 32.54 25.63 27.45
N MET A 914 33.85 25.82 27.48
CA MET A 914 34.57 26.40 28.61
C MET A 914 34.68 27.93 28.50
N GLY A 915 34.17 28.52 27.42
CA GLY A 915 34.17 29.97 27.17
C GLY A 915 35.46 30.48 26.51
N THR A 916 36.32 29.60 26.00
CA THR A 916 37.52 30.00 25.24
C THR A 916 37.11 30.44 23.85
N LYS A 917 37.52 31.65 23.43
CA LYS A 917 37.26 32.15 22.07
C LYS A 917 38.17 31.45 21.05
N LEU A 918 37.55 30.79 20.07
CA LEU A 918 38.23 29.97 19.06
C LEU A 918 38.35 30.69 17.71
N ARG A 919 37.32 31.45 17.30
CA ARG A 919 37.26 32.17 16.03
C ARG A 919 36.50 33.49 16.19
N GLU A 920 36.91 34.51 15.44
CA GLU A 920 36.17 35.77 15.30
C GLU A 920 36.05 36.13 13.82
N ILE A 921 34.83 36.31 13.33
CA ILE A 921 34.52 36.79 11.98
C ILE A 921 33.96 38.21 12.11
N ASN A 922 34.61 39.17 11.46
CA ASN A 922 34.23 40.59 11.49
C ASN A 922 33.52 40.96 10.20
N CYS A 923 32.25 41.37 10.31
CA CYS A 923 31.43 41.86 9.21
C CYS A 923 31.28 43.38 9.37
N ALA A 924 31.90 44.15 8.48
CA ALA A 924 31.84 45.60 8.54
C ALA A 924 30.44 46.12 8.18
N THR A 925 30.05 47.27 8.75
CA THR A 925 28.81 47.98 8.39
C THR A 925 28.69 48.15 6.87
N GLY A 926 27.59 47.63 6.29
CA GLY A 926 27.33 47.71 4.85
C GLY A 926 28.03 46.65 3.98
N ALA A 927 28.85 45.77 4.57
CA ALA A 927 29.45 44.62 3.87
C ALA A 927 28.64 43.33 4.11
N THR A 928 28.98 42.23 3.42
CA THR A 928 28.36 40.90 3.65
C THR A 928 28.38 40.54 5.14
N GLY A 929 27.21 40.35 5.74
CA GLY A 929 27.07 40.12 7.19
C GLY A 929 26.73 41.37 8.02
N GLY A 930 26.79 42.57 7.43
CA GLY A 930 26.60 43.86 8.12
C GLY A 930 25.63 44.82 7.43
N THR A 931 24.80 44.34 6.49
CA THR A 931 23.77 45.13 5.79
C THR A 931 22.41 45.01 6.48
N VAL A 932 21.59 46.06 6.42
CA VAL A 932 20.18 46.02 6.85
C VAL A 932 19.44 44.92 6.09
N GLY A 933 18.52 44.24 6.76
CA GLY A 933 17.85 43.07 6.19
C GLY A 933 18.61 41.75 6.42
N TYR A 934 18.31 40.74 5.61
CA TYR A 934 18.85 39.38 5.80
C TYR A 934 20.33 39.27 5.41
N ASN A 935 21.09 38.56 6.22
CA ASN A 935 22.52 38.31 6.06
C ASN A 935 22.82 36.82 6.26
N GLU A 936 23.82 36.32 5.54
CA GLU A 936 24.35 34.96 5.67
C GLU A 936 25.88 34.99 5.66
N VAL A 937 26.52 34.31 6.62
CA VAL A 937 27.99 34.33 6.79
C VAL A 937 28.54 32.91 6.93
N TYR A 938 29.49 32.54 6.08
CA TYR A 938 30.11 31.21 6.04
C TYR A 938 31.15 31.00 7.14
N PHE A 939 31.14 29.82 7.77
CA PHE A 939 32.14 29.35 8.72
C PHE A 939 32.67 27.96 8.34
N ASP A 940 33.99 27.83 8.22
CA ASP A 940 34.72 26.64 7.75
C ASP A 940 35.01 25.59 8.84
N GLY A 941 34.73 25.88 10.11
CA GLY A 941 35.07 24.98 11.21
C GLY A 941 36.52 25.05 11.69
N LEU A 942 37.26 26.13 11.35
CA LEU A 942 38.65 26.33 11.78
C LEU A 942 38.77 27.41 12.88
N THR A 943 39.74 27.25 13.78
CA THR A 943 40.11 28.29 14.76
C THR A 943 40.83 29.46 14.08
N ASN A 944 41.10 30.56 14.81
CA ASN A 944 41.95 31.65 14.36
C ASN A 944 43.39 31.19 14.02
N SER A 945 43.88 30.12 14.64
CA SER A 945 45.19 29.52 14.37
C SER A 945 45.16 28.48 13.25
N GLY A 946 44.02 28.29 12.59
CA GLY A 946 43.85 27.34 11.49
C GLY A 946 43.70 25.88 11.91
N LEU A 947 43.45 25.60 13.19
CA LEU A 947 43.22 24.24 13.68
C LEU A 947 41.75 23.85 13.48
N THR A 948 41.49 22.58 13.16
CA THR A 948 40.12 22.05 13.01
C THR A 948 39.43 21.90 14.37
N LEU A 949 38.15 22.28 14.44
CA LEU A 949 37.32 22.02 15.62
C LEU A 949 37.03 20.52 15.74
N GLY A 950 37.23 19.93 16.92
CA GLY A 950 36.94 18.52 17.18
C GLY A 950 35.45 18.23 17.40
N ASN A 951 35.11 16.95 17.55
CA ASN A 951 33.74 16.50 17.83
C ASN A 951 33.21 17.14 19.10
N GLY A 952 32.09 17.85 19.00
CA GLY A 952 31.52 18.53 20.16
C GLY A 952 30.54 19.63 19.84
N ILE A 953 30.15 20.31 20.91
CA ILE A 953 29.24 21.44 20.89
C ILE A 953 30.04 22.73 21.08
N TYR A 954 29.77 23.72 20.23
CA TYR A 954 30.34 25.05 20.31
C TYR A 954 29.22 26.08 20.33
N ILE A 955 29.54 27.30 20.78
CA ILE A 955 28.58 28.40 20.87
C ILE A 955 29.09 29.53 20.01
N TYR A 956 28.22 30.12 19.19
CA TYR A 956 28.53 31.38 18.52
C TYR A 956 27.69 32.52 19.10
N LEU A 957 28.32 33.67 19.27
CA LEU A 957 27.70 34.91 19.70
C LEU A 957 27.80 35.92 18.57
N LEU A 958 26.68 36.57 18.24
CA LEU A 958 26.67 37.73 17.36
C LEU A 958 26.64 38.97 18.23
N THR A 959 27.67 39.79 18.08
CA THR A 959 27.73 41.09 18.75
C THR A 959 27.61 42.22 17.77
N ILE A 960 26.89 43.25 18.19
CA ILE A 960 26.85 44.55 17.53
C ILE A 960 27.43 45.55 18.52
N ASP A 961 28.44 46.31 18.09
CA ASP A 961 29.14 47.33 18.90
C ASP A 961 29.61 46.80 20.28
N GLY A 962 30.08 45.55 20.30
CA GLY A 962 30.61 44.88 21.50
C GLY A 962 29.55 44.30 22.45
N LYS A 963 28.25 44.46 22.18
CA LYS A 963 27.16 43.85 22.97
C LYS A 963 26.63 42.60 22.27
N VAL A 964 26.41 41.51 23.01
CA VAL A 964 25.78 40.29 22.48
C VAL A 964 24.31 40.55 22.15
N LYS A 965 23.94 40.32 20.89
CA LYS A 965 22.58 40.53 20.38
C LYS A 965 21.89 39.21 19.98
N ALA A 966 22.66 38.20 19.60
CA ALA A 966 22.14 36.85 19.38
C ALA A 966 23.18 35.80 19.76
N LYS A 967 22.71 34.59 20.03
CA LYS A 967 23.55 33.41 20.29
C LYS A 967 22.97 32.19 19.61
N GLY A 968 23.82 31.26 19.20
CA GLY A 968 23.41 29.97 18.65
C GLY A 968 24.41 28.88 18.97
N LYS A 969 24.03 27.64 18.62
CA LYS A 969 24.79 26.43 18.90
C LYS A 969 25.31 25.83 17.61
N LEU A 970 26.59 25.52 17.57
CA LEU A 970 27.21 24.71 16.52
C LEU A 970 27.42 23.29 17.06
N THR A 971 27.11 22.28 16.26
CA THR A 971 27.43 20.88 16.54
C THR A 971 28.42 20.41 15.48
N VAL A 972 29.60 19.99 15.89
CA VAL A 972 30.69 19.57 14.99
C VAL A 972 30.83 18.06 15.04
N ILE A 973 30.87 17.43 13.86
CA ILE A 973 31.13 16.00 13.66
C ILE A 973 32.25 15.83 12.61
N GLN A 974 33.37 15.24 13.02
CA GLN A 974 34.52 14.85 12.22
C GLN A 974 34.43 13.38 11.88
#